data_AF-A0A5B9DY82-F1
#
_entry.id   AF-A0A5B9DY82-F1
#
_cell.length_a   1.000
_cell.length_b   1.000
_cell.length_c   1.000
_cell.angle_alpha   90.00
_cell.angle_beta   90.00
_cell.angle_gamma   90.00
#
_symmetry.space_group_name_H-M   'P 1'
#
loop_
_entity.id
_entity.type
_entity.pdbx_description
1 polymer ?
#
loop_
_entity_poly.entity_id
_entity_poly.type
_entity_poly.pdbx_seq_one_letter_code
_entity_poly.pdbx_strand_id
1 'polypeptide(L)'
;MRIVLDLQGAQSNSRYRGIGRYSLSMAKAFAAEAGEHELWLMLNGRYDDASFDLINQFEGLIPRERIVVDELPQGIAGCQHGNDRRVGMAEAGQSALLASLRADCIWHSSLFEGWGDDSAVTLGTGRDDARHAATLYDLIPLLHPGRHLRDADYRQWYYRRLALLKRCGLLLALSESSRREAIDALQIPEDRIAVVSGAADPLFHPVSIDAACRTRWQQTWGLAGDFLLYVGGYDAHKNVDALIGAYADLPAELHRRYPLVLAGRCDELARNHLLGLGRRHHLPGSALIFTGALADTDLAALYSGCTLFVAPSLHEGLGLPLLEAMACGAAVIGSDAASLPEVIGCKDALFDPRSRSSMTAKLRDVLTLPGLLDHLRGHAAVQARKFTWEDSARRARVAIEQHYRAMTGVAVTRRARPRLAYVSPLPPVRSGIADYSARLLRELDTHYEIDVVVDQPEVLDPWVQANFPLRTVNWLRQVTGLERVLYHFGNSPFHAHMFGLLEQRPGVVMLHDSWLGAVRNWMAQQSSEPDVFPRLLHASHGYPALLHDQQHGRASTLDAWPVSRDVIEHALGLVVHSDYAVKQARRYFGEGIARKFAVVPFPKNVVQGKRRLARRLLGFAPDDFMVCSFGMIAPTKLNHRLLAAWLQSPLFANPRCHLVFVGEHHGGDYGRQMDATIRSSGARGRIHITDFVGSESYADYLAAADVAVQLRTASRGETSAAIFDVLAHGLPLVANAHGSAAELPPDVALMLPDRFEDAELADALRQLHGDVVRREMLGAGAQRWIREHHHPAKVALCYRDAIECFVGDTREAEQARMMDRMRRMGMATHSEGDCGDGDGPCLPVNRARVGLPRLFVDVSATSRSDLHTGIERVVRGTLSELLRLDQAVRRVEPVRLESGCYRQAADYGLKVLGLPVLNLADTVVQPGMGDILLGLDWVADALPQETALLKAWQVRGARLFFVVYDLLPVRMPHHFPEGIADMHARWLACIGQHADGLLCISRSVADDVRRWFDEHPPHRGRELAIGYFHPGNDPASTRPSTGLPDNAEVLLSRWHAAPTFLMVGTIEPRKGHAMALDAFERLWEQGVDVALVIVGREGWMCDTLAARLRSHAQLGWRLFWLDQASDEYLERIYDVARALVAASEGEGFGLPLVEAARRGLPVIARDIPVFREVSSGFAIFFDGTDVDSLVEAIRRAARTERASTKAASNAGPSWEATTHTLWSMLDDDRHPHWLTPWVRTGCGEFVTGNTSPAQEL
;
A
#
# COMPACT_ATOMS: atom_id res chain seq x y z
N MET A 1 -19.17 7.63 14.43
CA MET A 1 -19.51 6.68 13.34
C MET A 1 -18.42 6.75 12.29
N ARG A 2 -18.12 5.62 11.66
CA ARG A 2 -17.31 5.55 10.44
C ARG A 2 -18.22 5.57 9.21
N ILE A 3 -18.05 6.57 8.34
CA ILE A 3 -18.89 6.76 7.17
C ILE A 3 -18.02 6.69 5.91
N VAL A 4 -18.36 5.80 4.98
CA VAL A 4 -17.69 5.69 3.68
C VAL A 4 -18.51 6.43 2.64
N LEU A 5 -17.89 7.36 1.92
CA LEU A 5 -18.46 8.08 0.79
C LEU A 5 -17.99 7.38 -0.50
N ASP A 6 -18.89 6.69 -1.21
CA ASP A 6 -18.65 6.13 -2.54
C ASP A 6 -18.90 7.21 -3.59
N LEU A 7 -17.81 7.71 -4.19
CA LEU A 7 -17.82 8.87 -5.08
C LEU A 7 -17.71 8.51 -6.57
N GLN A 8 -18.03 7.26 -6.94
CA GLN A 8 -18.00 6.84 -8.34
C GLN A 8 -18.86 7.71 -9.27
N GLY A 9 -19.98 8.27 -8.78
CA GLY A 9 -20.82 9.18 -9.56
C GLY A 9 -20.12 10.48 -9.99
N ALA A 10 -19.04 10.88 -9.30
CA ALA A 10 -18.18 12.01 -9.69
C ALA A 10 -17.04 11.61 -10.64
N GLN A 11 -16.83 10.31 -10.89
CA GLN A 11 -15.75 9.78 -11.74
C GLN A 11 -16.25 9.23 -13.08
N SER A 12 -17.39 8.52 -13.04
CA SER A 12 -18.00 7.86 -14.19
C SER A 12 -18.49 8.86 -15.26
N ASN A 13 -19.21 8.37 -16.28
CA ASN A 13 -19.86 9.25 -17.26
C ASN A 13 -20.80 10.30 -16.61
N SER A 14 -21.26 10.06 -15.38
CA SER A 14 -22.06 11.00 -14.60
C SER A 14 -21.31 12.28 -14.21
N ARG A 15 -19.97 12.31 -14.25
CA ARG A 15 -19.14 13.49 -13.95
C ARG A 15 -19.45 14.72 -14.81
N TYR A 16 -19.95 14.50 -16.03
CA TYR A 16 -20.29 15.56 -17.00
C TYR A 16 -21.76 15.98 -16.93
N ARG A 17 -22.51 15.46 -15.96
CA ARG A 17 -23.94 15.73 -15.74
C ARG A 17 -24.17 16.27 -14.34
N GLY A 18 -25.41 16.65 -14.04
CA GLY A 18 -25.81 17.10 -12.71
C GLY A 18 -25.34 16.13 -11.62
N ILE A 19 -25.57 14.81 -11.79
CA ILE A 19 -25.21 13.76 -10.82
C ILE A 19 -23.77 13.89 -10.31
N GLY A 20 -22.80 14.13 -11.20
CA GLY A 20 -21.40 14.31 -10.81
C GLY A 20 -21.17 15.54 -9.94
N ARG A 21 -21.76 16.68 -10.30
CA ARG A 21 -21.70 17.92 -9.50
C ARG A 21 -22.37 17.74 -8.13
N TYR A 22 -23.54 17.08 -8.07
CA TYR A 22 -24.21 16.76 -6.81
C TYR A 22 -23.32 15.88 -5.93
N SER A 23 -22.79 14.80 -6.50
CA SER A 23 -21.93 13.85 -5.78
C SER A 23 -20.74 14.55 -5.14
N LEU A 24 -19.99 15.33 -5.93
CA LEU A 24 -18.79 16.03 -5.48
C LEU A 24 -19.09 17.10 -4.42
N SER A 25 -20.07 17.98 -4.69
CA SER A 25 -20.37 19.11 -3.81
C SER A 25 -20.97 18.65 -2.49
N MET A 26 -21.87 17.66 -2.53
CA MET A 26 -22.43 17.03 -1.34
C MET A 26 -21.34 16.35 -0.52
N ALA A 27 -20.42 15.62 -1.14
CA ALA A 27 -19.32 14.96 -0.44
C ALA A 27 -18.37 15.96 0.24
N LYS A 28 -18.03 17.07 -0.42
CA LYS A 28 -17.23 18.16 0.17
C LYS A 28 -17.93 18.80 1.36
N ALA A 29 -19.21 19.12 1.24
CA ALA A 29 -19.98 19.67 2.34
C ALA A 29 -20.15 18.68 3.50
N PHE A 30 -20.32 17.38 3.20
CA PHE A 30 -20.33 16.33 4.22
C PHE A 30 -19.00 16.24 4.96
N ALA A 31 -17.88 16.41 4.24
CA ALA A 31 -16.55 16.44 4.84
C ALA A 31 -16.34 17.67 5.75
N ALA A 32 -16.85 18.84 5.35
CA ALA A 32 -16.83 20.03 6.18
C ALA A 32 -17.73 19.91 7.44
N GLU A 33 -18.88 19.24 7.31
CA GLU A 33 -19.89 19.08 8.37
C GLU A 33 -19.72 17.78 9.20
N ALA A 34 -18.62 17.05 9.01
CA ALA A 34 -18.44 15.70 9.54
C ALA A 34 -18.47 15.60 11.07
N GLY A 35 -18.14 16.69 11.77
CA GLY A 35 -18.02 16.71 13.24
C GLY A 35 -17.03 15.66 13.74
N GLU A 36 -17.46 14.79 14.66
CA GLU A 36 -16.64 13.69 15.21
C GLU A 36 -16.69 12.40 14.36
N HIS A 37 -17.33 12.42 13.18
CA HIS A 37 -17.38 11.24 12.33
C HIS A 37 -16.04 10.95 11.65
N GLU A 38 -15.70 9.67 11.58
CA GLU A 38 -14.54 9.20 10.83
C GLU A 38 -14.95 8.99 9.36
N LEU A 39 -14.57 9.92 8.48
CA LEU A 39 -14.89 9.83 7.06
C LEU A 39 -13.82 9.07 6.26
N TRP A 40 -14.31 8.27 5.34
CA TRP A 40 -13.54 7.53 4.35
C TRP A 40 -14.08 7.82 2.96
N LEU A 41 -13.19 7.92 1.98
CA LEU A 41 -13.54 8.17 0.59
C LEU A 41 -13.18 6.94 -0.24
N MET A 42 -14.15 6.40 -0.99
CA MET A 42 -13.92 5.32 -1.95
C MET A 42 -13.98 5.87 -3.37
N LEU A 43 -12.93 5.63 -4.14
CA LEU A 43 -12.79 6.01 -5.54
C LEU A 43 -12.61 4.77 -6.42
N ASN A 44 -12.95 4.85 -7.70
CA ASN A 44 -12.73 3.80 -8.67
C ASN A 44 -11.37 3.97 -9.38
N GLY A 45 -10.52 2.95 -9.29
CA GLY A 45 -9.16 2.91 -9.84
C GLY A 45 -9.07 2.71 -11.36
N ARG A 46 -10.18 2.76 -12.09
CA ARG A 46 -10.20 2.81 -13.57
C ARG A 46 -10.16 4.23 -14.12
N TYR A 47 -10.35 5.24 -13.27
CA TYR A 47 -10.39 6.65 -13.65
C TYR A 47 -9.24 7.43 -13.02
N ASP A 48 -7.99 7.04 -13.28
CA ASP A 48 -6.81 7.60 -12.59
C ASP A 48 -6.75 9.14 -12.61
N ASP A 49 -7.02 9.78 -13.74
CA ASP A 49 -7.06 11.26 -13.82
C ASP A 49 -8.14 11.85 -12.91
N ALA A 50 -9.37 11.31 -12.96
CA ALA A 50 -10.46 11.79 -12.11
C ALA A 50 -10.20 11.49 -10.62
N SER A 51 -9.62 10.33 -10.31
CA SER A 51 -9.22 9.95 -8.96
C SER A 51 -8.16 10.89 -8.41
N PHE A 52 -7.14 11.21 -9.22
CA PHE A 52 -6.07 12.13 -8.84
C PHE A 52 -6.63 13.54 -8.56
N ASP A 53 -7.48 14.05 -9.44
CA ASP A 53 -8.15 15.34 -9.25
C ASP A 53 -9.04 15.37 -8.00
N LEU A 54 -9.76 14.28 -7.72
CA LEU A 54 -10.57 14.17 -6.52
C LEU A 54 -9.72 14.10 -5.26
N ILE A 55 -8.64 13.31 -5.25
CA ILE A 55 -7.70 13.23 -4.11
C ILE A 55 -7.20 14.63 -3.74
N ASN A 56 -6.77 15.42 -4.73
CA ASN A 56 -6.31 16.79 -4.49
C ASN A 56 -7.43 17.70 -3.97
N GLN A 57 -8.66 17.53 -4.45
CA GLN A 57 -9.81 18.33 -3.98
C GLN A 57 -10.29 17.99 -2.57
N PHE A 58 -9.90 16.83 -2.02
CA PHE A 58 -10.18 16.42 -0.65
C PHE A 58 -8.98 16.60 0.28
N GLU A 59 -7.86 17.13 -0.22
CA GLU A 59 -6.70 17.48 0.58
C GLU A 59 -7.11 18.46 1.70
N GLY A 60 -6.68 18.17 2.94
CA GLY A 60 -7.08 18.92 4.13
C GLY A 60 -8.48 18.62 4.67
N LEU A 61 -9.37 17.99 3.88
CA LEU A 61 -10.72 17.57 4.32
C LEU A 61 -10.75 16.11 4.81
N ILE A 62 -10.11 15.21 4.06
CA ILE A 62 -10.01 13.78 4.40
C ILE A 62 -8.53 13.38 4.32
N PRO A 63 -7.95 12.79 5.37
CA PRO A 63 -6.57 12.32 5.34
C PRO A 63 -6.33 11.31 4.22
N ARG A 64 -5.16 11.35 3.59
CA ARG A 64 -4.82 10.52 2.41
C ARG A 64 -4.97 9.02 2.67
N GLU A 65 -4.66 8.58 3.89
CA GLU A 65 -4.79 7.20 4.36
C GLU A 65 -6.23 6.70 4.48
N ARG A 66 -7.22 7.61 4.44
CA ARG A 66 -8.66 7.31 4.43
C ARG A 66 -9.29 7.43 3.03
N ILE A 67 -8.49 7.67 2.00
CA ILE A 67 -8.93 7.64 0.60
C ILE A 67 -8.48 6.31 -0.01
N VAL A 68 -9.45 5.44 -0.26
CA VAL A 68 -9.24 4.10 -0.81
C VAL A 68 -9.65 4.04 -2.27
N VAL A 69 -8.90 3.28 -3.05
CA VAL A 69 -9.14 3.10 -4.48
C VAL A 69 -9.54 1.65 -4.73
N ASP A 70 -10.69 1.47 -5.36
CA ASP A 70 -11.28 0.21 -5.76
C ASP A 70 -10.73 -0.23 -7.13
N GLU A 71 -9.92 -1.29 -7.13
CA GLU A 71 -9.31 -1.85 -8.33
C GLU A 71 -10.28 -2.80 -9.04
N LEU A 72 -10.88 -2.31 -10.13
CA LEU A 72 -11.83 -3.09 -10.93
C LEU A 72 -11.16 -3.71 -12.18
N PRO A 73 -11.67 -4.84 -12.69
CA PRO A 73 -11.31 -5.33 -14.02
C PRO A 73 -11.60 -4.29 -15.11
N GLN A 74 -10.85 -4.30 -16.22
CA GLN A 74 -11.14 -3.47 -17.39
C GLN A 74 -12.29 -4.04 -18.22
N GLY A 75 -13.04 -3.15 -18.89
CA GLY A 75 -14.10 -3.52 -19.81
C GLY A 75 -15.24 -4.23 -19.09
N ILE A 76 -15.83 -3.58 -18.09
CA ILE A 76 -16.96 -4.08 -17.28
C ILE A 76 -18.27 -3.32 -17.58
N ALA A 77 -18.31 -2.51 -18.63
CA ALA A 77 -19.53 -1.84 -19.06
C ALA A 77 -20.67 -2.84 -19.33
N GLY A 78 -21.81 -2.64 -18.67
CA GLY A 78 -22.98 -3.53 -18.75
C GLY A 78 -23.68 -3.55 -20.11
N CYS A 79 -23.43 -2.57 -20.97
CA CYS A 79 -23.92 -2.54 -22.35
C CYS A 79 -23.18 -3.51 -23.28
N GLN A 80 -22.04 -4.07 -22.85
CA GLN A 80 -21.28 -5.04 -23.63
C GLN A 80 -21.86 -6.45 -23.44
N HIS A 81 -22.18 -7.12 -24.54
CA HIS A 81 -22.80 -8.45 -24.51
C HIS A 81 -21.83 -9.51 -23.93
N GLY A 82 -22.35 -10.40 -23.07
CA GLY A 82 -21.56 -11.47 -22.44
C GLY A 82 -20.68 -11.02 -21.26
N ASN A 83 -20.81 -9.76 -20.83
CA ASN A 83 -19.92 -9.17 -19.82
C ASN A 83 -20.35 -9.41 -18.35
N ASP A 84 -21.51 -10.05 -18.11
CA ASP A 84 -22.05 -10.32 -16.76
C ASP A 84 -21.03 -11.00 -15.84
N ARG A 85 -20.13 -11.84 -16.39
CA ARG A 85 -19.08 -12.52 -15.63
C ARG A 85 -18.04 -11.54 -15.07
N ARG A 86 -17.58 -10.56 -15.86
CA ARG A 86 -16.59 -9.57 -15.40
C ARG A 86 -17.24 -8.56 -14.45
N VAL A 87 -18.49 -8.16 -14.71
CA VAL A 87 -19.30 -7.34 -13.79
C VAL A 87 -19.44 -8.02 -12.43
N GLY A 88 -19.80 -9.31 -12.40
CA GLY A 88 -19.92 -10.07 -11.15
C GLY A 88 -18.60 -10.20 -10.38
N MET A 89 -17.45 -10.23 -11.07
CA MET A 89 -16.13 -10.17 -10.43
C MET A 89 -15.86 -8.80 -9.81
N ALA A 90 -16.16 -7.74 -10.55
CA ALA A 90 -15.97 -6.36 -10.10
C ALA A 90 -16.81 -6.08 -8.84
N GLU A 91 -18.10 -6.44 -8.87
CA GLU A 91 -19.02 -6.30 -7.73
C GLU A 91 -18.57 -7.14 -6.53
N ALA A 92 -17.99 -8.33 -6.74
CA ALA A 92 -17.48 -9.14 -5.64
C ALA A 92 -16.19 -8.56 -5.02
N GLY A 93 -15.30 -8.00 -5.83
CA GLY A 93 -14.10 -7.29 -5.38
C GLY A 93 -14.44 -6.05 -4.55
N GLN A 94 -15.39 -5.24 -5.04
CA GLN A 94 -15.90 -4.07 -4.33
C GLN A 94 -16.59 -4.45 -3.01
N SER A 95 -17.37 -5.54 -3.00
CA SER A 95 -17.98 -6.06 -1.77
C SER A 95 -16.94 -6.38 -0.69
N ALA A 96 -15.82 -6.99 -1.08
CA ALA A 96 -14.75 -7.31 -0.14
C ALA A 96 -14.04 -6.06 0.37
N LEU A 97 -13.86 -5.05 -0.48
CA LEU A 97 -13.34 -3.74 -0.09
C LEU A 97 -14.27 -3.05 0.92
N LEU A 98 -15.56 -2.92 0.63
CA LEU A 98 -16.53 -2.27 1.51
C LEU A 98 -16.60 -2.92 2.90
N ALA A 99 -16.62 -4.26 2.96
CA ALA A 99 -16.56 -4.98 4.23
C ALA A 99 -15.27 -4.71 5.02
N SER A 100 -14.13 -4.58 4.31
CA SER A 100 -12.84 -4.27 4.94
C SER A 100 -12.80 -2.92 5.65
N LEU A 101 -13.59 -1.95 5.18
CA LEU A 101 -13.65 -0.61 5.75
C LEU A 101 -14.39 -0.60 7.09
N ARG A 102 -15.18 -1.65 7.41
CA ARG A 102 -15.97 -1.78 8.64
C ARG A 102 -16.81 -0.52 8.91
N ALA A 103 -17.47 -0.03 7.87
CA ALA A 103 -18.27 1.19 7.95
C ALA A 103 -19.53 0.98 8.81
N ASP A 104 -19.89 2.00 9.58
CA ASP A 104 -21.21 2.10 10.21
C ASP A 104 -22.27 2.49 9.18
N CYS A 105 -21.89 3.30 8.19
CA CYS A 105 -22.71 3.69 7.05
C CYS A 105 -21.88 3.81 5.77
N ILE A 106 -22.43 3.36 4.64
CA ILE A 106 -21.84 3.54 3.31
C ILE A 106 -22.82 4.38 2.50
N TRP A 107 -22.44 5.60 2.13
CA TRP A 107 -23.24 6.45 1.26
C TRP A 107 -22.78 6.30 -0.20
N HIS A 108 -23.68 5.78 -1.03
CA HIS A 108 -23.50 5.70 -2.47
C HIS A 108 -24.01 6.98 -3.13
N SER A 109 -23.10 7.72 -3.78
CA SER A 109 -23.48 8.94 -4.50
C SER A 109 -24.38 8.63 -5.69
N SER A 110 -24.26 7.44 -6.30
CA SER A 110 -25.14 6.94 -7.36
C SER A 110 -25.09 5.40 -7.42
N LEU A 111 -26.25 4.75 -7.43
CA LEU A 111 -26.35 3.30 -7.67
C LEU A 111 -26.57 2.94 -9.15
N PHE A 112 -26.68 3.94 -10.03
CA PHE A 112 -27.03 3.76 -11.44
C PHE A 112 -25.81 3.99 -12.36
N GLU A 113 -24.65 3.49 -11.94
CA GLU A 113 -23.40 3.50 -12.70
C GLU A 113 -23.09 2.12 -13.31
N GLY A 114 -22.24 2.10 -14.35
CA GLY A 114 -21.74 0.86 -14.97
C GLY A 114 -22.52 0.34 -16.18
N TRP A 115 -23.44 1.11 -16.78
CA TRP A 115 -24.05 0.70 -18.05
C TRP A 115 -23.11 0.94 -19.24
N GLY A 116 -22.62 2.17 -19.39
CA GLY A 116 -21.74 2.57 -20.50
C GLY A 116 -20.31 2.86 -20.07
N ASP A 117 -19.90 2.41 -18.89
CA ASP A 117 -18.61 2.70 -18.29
C ASP A 117 -18.12 1.61 -17.34
N ASP A 118 -16.85 1.66 -16.97
CA ASP A 118 -16.17 0.69 -16.11
C ASP A 118 -16.40 0.98 -14.61
N SER A 119 -17.68 1.03 -14.21
CA SER A 119 -18.09 1.19 -12.81
C SER A 119 -18.80 -0.07 -12.29
N ALA A 120 -18.53 -0.42 -11.03
CA ALA A 120 -19.21 -1.49 -10.33
C ALA A 120 -19.96 -0.92 -9.11
N VAL A 121 -21.14 -1.47 -8.84
CA VAL A 121 -21.98 -1.04 -7.71
C VAL A 121 -22.55 -2.27 -7.02
N THR A 122 -22.33 -2.41 -5.72
CA THR A 122 -22.89 -3.48 -4.90
C THR A 122 -23.28 -3.01 -3.49
N LEU A 123 -24.22 -3.71 -2.87
CA LEU A 123 -24.51 -3.61 -1.42
C LEU A 123 -23.82 -4.72 -0.62
N GLY A 124 -22.83 -5.36 -1.22
CA GLY A 124 -22.13 -6.50 -0.63
C GLY A 124 -22.95 -7.79 -0.64
N THR A 125 -22.99 -8.50 0.50
CA THR A 125 -23.57 -9.85 0.59
C THR A 125 -25.07 -9.89 0.89
N GLY A 126 -25.72 -8.74 1.10
CA GLY A 126 -27.12 -8.69 1.52
C GLY A 126 -27.36 -8.86 3.02
N ARG A 127 -26.31 -9.05 3.83
CA ARG A 127 -26.41 -9.20 5.30
C ARG A 127 -26.53 -7.85 6.01
N ASP A 128 -25.92 -6.81 5.44
CA ASP A 128 -25.77 -5.48 6.03
C ASP A 128 -26.42 -4.38 5.19
N ASP A 129 -27.38 -4.70 4.32
CA ASP A 129 -28.06 -3.74 3.44
C ASP A 129 -28.57 -2.50 4.20
N ALA A 130 -28.92 -2.66 5.47
CA ALA A 130 -29.33 -1.59 6.37
C ALA A 130 -28.26 -0.49 6.56
N ARG A 131 -26.96 -0.78 6.43
CA ARG A 131 -25.88 0.21 6.55
C ARG A 131 -25.72 1.10 5.30
N HIS A 132 -26.30 0.69 4.19
CA HIS A 132 -26.16 1.40 2.92
C HIS A 132 -27.19 2.53 2.80
N ALA A 133 -26.69 3.73 2.52
CA ALA A 133 -27.48 4.89 2.14
C ALA A 133 -27.23 5.21 0.66
N ALA A 134 -28.24 5.69 -0.06
CA ALA A 134 -28.08 6.08 -1.46
C ALA A 134 -28.81 7.38 -1.78
N THR A 135 -28.22 8.22 -2.62
CA THR A 135 -28.89 9.40 -3.16
C THR A 135 -29.97 8.99 -4.16
N LEU A 136 -31.20 9.44 -3.94
CA LEU A 136 -32.31 9.29 -4.87
C LEU A 136 -32.47 10.58 -5.69
N TYR A 137 -32.02 10.52 -6.94
CA TYR A 137 -32.12 11.63 -7.88
C TYR A 137 -33.54 11.76 -8.44
N ASP A 138 -34.03 10.72 -9.13
CA ASP A 138 -35.36 10.64 -9.71
C ASP A 138 -35.72 9.18 -10.08
N LEU A 139 -36.98 8.93 -10.44
CA LEU A 139 -37.46 7.66 -10.98
C LEU A 139 -38.04 7.80 -12.40
N ILE A 140 -37.57 8.78 -13.18
CA ILE A 140 -38.10 9.11 -14.52
C ILE A 140 -38.14 7.87 -15.44
N PRO A 141 -37.10 7.04 -15.55
CA PRO A 141 -37.14 5.87 -16.42
C PRO A 141 -38.20 4.84 -16.01
N LEU A 142 -38.44 4.66 -14.71
CA LEU A 142 -39.46 3.75 -14.17
C LEU A 142 -40.88 4.25 -14.42
N LEU A 143 -41.11 5.56 -14.27
CA LEU A 143 -42.42 6.19 -14.46
C LEU A 143 -42.80 6.32 -15.94
N HIS A 144 -41.82 6.31 -16.84
CA HIS A 144 -42.01 6.41 -18.28
C HIS A 144 -41.29 5.30 -19.07
N PRO A 145 -41.61 4.01 -18.80
CA PRO A 145 -40.83 2.88 -19.31
C PRO A 145 -40.90 2.76 -20.84
N GLY A 146 -42.05 3.11 -21.44
CA GLY A 146 -42.22 3.09 -22.90
C GLY A 146 -41.31 4.10 -23.65
N ARG A 147 -40.74 5.08 -22.95
CA ARG A 147 -39.83 6.07 -23.54
C ARG A 147 -38.36 5.73 -23.27
N HIS A 148 -38.05 5.34 -22.02
CA HIS A 148 -36.67 5.19 -21.54
C HIS A 148 -36.18 3.72 -21.45
N LEU A 149 -37.08 2.75 -21.34
CA LEU A 149 -36.75 1.32 -21.13
C LEU A 149 -37.17 0.46 -22.33
N ARG A 150 -36.97 0.98 -23.54
CA ARG A 150 -37.29 0.30 -24.81
C ARG A 150 -36.30 -0.80 -25.15
N ASP A 151 -35.02 -0.55 -24.86
CA ASP A 151 -33.95 -1.54 -24.97
C ASP A 151 -34.08 -2.59 -23.85
N ALA A 152 -34.09 -3.87 -24.22
CA ALA A 152 -34.36 -4.96 -23.28
C ALA A 152 -33.22 -5.16 -22.28
N ASP A 153 -31.97 -5.03 -22.73
CA ASP A 153 -30.78 -5.23 -21.91
C ASP A 153 -30.61 -4.06 -20.92
N TYR A 154 -30.80 -2.83 -21.39
CA TYR A 154 -30.80 -1.64 -20.53
C TYR A 154 -31.92 -1.72 -19.48
N ARG A 155 -33.13 -2.17 -19.89
CA ARG A 155 -34.25 -2.35 -18.97
C ARG A 155 -33.94 -3.38 -17.88
N GLN A 156 -33.34 -4.52 -18.24
CA GLN A 156 -32.94 -5.54 -17.27
C GLN A 156 -31.86 -5.01 -16.32
N TRP A 157 -30.86 -4.30 -16.85
CA TRP A 157 -29.83 -3.64 -16.04
C TRP A 157 -30.43 -2.60 -15.08
N TYR A 158 -31.33 -1.74 -15.55
CA TYR A 158 -31.99 -0.71 -14.74
C TYR A 158 -32.82 -1.33 -13.61
N TYR A 159 -33.59 -2.39 -13.88
CA TYR A 159 -34.34 -3.10 -12.83
C TYR A 159 -33.44 -3.80 -11.82
N ARG A 160 -32.26 -4.32 -12.22
CA ARG A 160 -31.25 -4.84 -11.27
C ARG A 160 -30.78 -3.72 -10.33
N ARG A 161 -30.46 -2.53 -10.85
CA ARG A 161 -30.06 -1.36 -10.02
C ARG A 161 -31.20 -0.87 -9.13
N LEU A 162 -32.43 -0.85 -9.62
CA LEU A 162 -33.62 -0.50 -8.84
C LEU A 162 -33.85 -1.46 -7.66
N ALA A 163 -33.57 -2.75 -7.84
CA ALA A 163 -33.63 -3.73 -6.76
C ALA A 163 -32.57 -3.47 -5.67
N LEU A 164 -31.37 -2.99 -6.03
CA LEU A 164 -30.37 -2.52 -5.05
C LEU A 164 -30.86 -1.28 -4.31
N LEU A 165 -31.36 -0.27 -5.03
CA LEU A 165 -31.92 0.95 -4.43
C LEU A 165 -32.99 0.62 -3.38
N LYS A 166 -33.91 -0.31 -3.69
CA LYS A 166 -34.97 -0.73 -2.76
C LYS A 166 -34.45 -1.45 -1.50
N ARG A 167 -33.28 -2.07 -1.57
CA ARG A 167 -32.64 -2.79 -0.45
C ARG A 167 -31.89 -1.87 0.50
N CYS A 168 -31.41 -0.71 0.05
CA CYS A 168 -30.64 0.24 0.87
C CYS A 168 -31.39 0.63 2.15
N GLY A 169 -30.72 0.61 3.30
CA GLY A 169 -31.31 1.01 4.57
C GLY A 169 -31.96 2.39 4.54
N LEU A 170 -31.30 3.37 3.92
CA LEU A 170 -31.74 4.77 3.85
C LEU A 170 -31.63 5.34 2.42
N LEU A 171 -32.64 6.11 1.99
CA LEU A 171 -32.58 6.90 0.76
C LEU A 171 -32.54 8.40 1.09
N LEU A 172 -31.63 9.11 0.42
CA LEU A 172 -31.48 10.56 0.52
C LEU A 172 -32.08 11.21 -0.73
N ALA A 173 -33.33 11.62 -0.66
CA ALA A 173 -34.07 12.21 -1.77
C ALA A 173 -33.73 13.69 -1.98
N LEU A 174 -33.59 14.11 -3.24
CA LEU A 174 -33.36 15.52 -3.56
C LEU A 174 -34.61 16.39 -3.37
N SER A 175 -35.80 15.81 -3.48
CA SER A 175 -37.06 16.56 -3.41
C SER A 175 -38.15 15.80 -2.67
N GLU A 176 -39.19 16.52 -2.26
CA GLU A 176 -40.40 15.88 -1.75
C GLU A 176 -41.13 15.14 -2.88
N SER A 177 -41.02 15.62 -4.13
CA SER A 177 -41.49 14.89 -5.33
C SER A 177 -40.85 13.50 -5.43
N SER A 178 -39.52 13.44 -5.44
CA SER A 178 -38.80 12.16 -5.57
C SER A 178 -39.02 11.25 -4.37
N ARG A 179 -39.20 11.79 -3.15
CA ARG A 179 -39.60 11.01 -1.97
C ARG A 179 -40.95 10.33 -2.19
N ARG A 180 -41.97 11.06 -2.66
CA ARG A 180 -43.29 10.49 -2.96
C ARG A 180 -43.24 9.46 -4.06
N GLU A 181 -42.46 9.71 -5.12
CA GLU A 181 -42.27 8.74 -6.20
C GLU A 181 -41.69 7.40 -5.69
N ALA A 182 -40.71 7.44 -4.78
CA ALA A 182 -40.18 6.22 -4.17
C ALA A 182 -41.21 5.51 -3.27
N ILE A 183 -42.03 6.24 -2.53
CA ILE A 183 -43.12 5.65 -1.74
C ILE A 183 -44.15 4.99 -2.66
N ASP A 184 -44.64 5.72 -3.67
CA ASP A 184 -45.74 5.27 -4.51
C ASP A 184 -45.31 4.20 -5.52
N ALA A 185 -44.19 4.40 -6.23
CA ALA A 185 -43.75 3.49 -7.28
C ALA A 185 -42.92 2.31 -6.75
N LEU A 186 -42.11 2.51 -5.70
CA LEU A 186 -41.24 1.46 -5.15
C LEU A 186 -41.76 0.83 -3.86
N GLN A 187 -42.77 1.43 -3.23
CA GLN A 187 -43.35 0.96 -1.96
C GLN A 187 -42.28 0.90 -0.86
N ILE A 188 -41.42 1.92 -0.81
CA ILE A 188 -40.39 2.07 0.22
C ILE A 188 -41.02 2.76 1.44
N PRO A 189 -40.82 2.25 2.66
CA PRO A 189 -41.31 2.87 3.89
C PRO A 189 -40.86 4.32 4.04
N GLU A 190 -41.76 5.17 4.55
CA GLU A 190 -41.54 6.62 4.67
C GLU A 190 -40.35 6.97 5.60
N ASP A 191 -40.14 6.17 6.64
CA ASP A 191 -39.05 6.31 7.62
C ASP A 191 -37.66 5.96 7.04
N ARG A 192 -37.61 5.35 5.86
CA ARG A 192 -36.37 5.03 5.12
C ARG A 192 -36.02 6.07 4.06
N ILE A 193 -36.73 7.19 3.98
CA ILE A 193 -36.49 8.24 2.97
C ILE A 193 -36.44 9.61 3.63
N ALA A 194 -35.27 10.26 3.55
CA ALA A 194 -35.05 11.62 4.03
C ALA A 194 -34.87 12.61 2.86
N VAL A 195 -35.55 13.75 2.90
CA VAL A 195 -35.35 14.83 1.90
C VAL A 195 -34.15 15.68 2.30
N VAL A 196 -33.08 15.62 1.51
CA VAL A 196 -31.82 16.33 1.76
C VAL A 196 -31.60 17.53 0.84
N SER A 197 -32.30 17.60 -0.29
CA SER A 197 -32.12 18.65 -1.30
C SER A 197 -30.70 18.72 -1.89
N GLY A 198 -30.40 19.80 -2.58
CA GLY A 198 -29.08 20.14 -3.11
C GLY A 198 -28.98 21.65 -3.37
N ALA A 199 -27.83 22.10 -3.87
CA ALA A 199 -27.56 23.51 -4.10
C ALA A 199 -26.80 23.77 -5.40
N ALA A 200 -26.71 25.03 -5.81
CA ALA A 200 -25.82 25.44 -6.89
C ALA A 200 -24.35 25.41 -6.41
N ASP A 201 -23.41 25.14 -7.31
CA ASP A 201 -21.99 25.31 -7.03
C ASP A 201 -21.67 26.80 -6.75
N PRO A 202 -20.79 27.15 -5.79
CA PRO A 202 -20.40 28.53 -5.51
C PRO A 202 -19.90 29.34 -6.72
N LEU A 203 -19.41 28.67 -7.77
CA LEU A 203 -19.07 29.30 -9.05
C LEU A 203 -20.24 30.05 -9.68
N PHE A 204 -21.48 29.61 -9.43
CA PHE A 204 -22.69 30.25 -9.92
C PHE A 204 -23.12 31.37 -8.99
N HIS A 205 -22.51 32.54 -9.19
CA HIS A 205 -22.87 33.79 -8.55
C HIS A 205 -23.03 34.89 -9.62
N PRO A 206 -23.63 36.04 -9.28
CA PRO A 206 -23.75 37.13 -10.24
C PRO A 206 -22.37 37.57 -10.72
N VAL A 207 -22.14 37.55 -12.04
CA VAL A 207 -20.91 38.03 -12.69
C VAL A 207 -21.18 39.26 -13.55
N SER A 208 -20.19 40.15 -13.65
CA SER A 208 -20.29 41.35 -14.48
C SER A 208 -20.18 41.00 -15.98
N ILE A 209 -21.16 41.42 -16.78
CA ILE A 209 -21.16 41.22 -18.23
C ILE A 209 -20.63 42.47 -18.92
N ASP A 210 -19.31 42.51 -19.11
CA ASP A 210 -18.59 43.60 -19.74
C ASP A 210 -18.69 43.60 -21.29
N ALA A 211 -18.10 44.62 -21.91
CA ALA A 211 -18.10 44.76 -23.36
C ALA A 211 -17.34 43.61 -24.06
N ALA A 212 -16.24 43.12 -23.46
CA ALA A 212 -15.44 42.03 -24.01
C ALA A 212 -16.24 40.71 -24.05
N CYS A 213 -16.97 40.39 -22.98
CA CYS A 213 -17.85 39.24 -22.92
C CYS A 213 -18.93 39.30 -24.01
N ARG A 214 -19.57 40.47 -24.20
CA ARG A 214 -20.56 40.68 -25.28
C ARG A 214 -19.97 40.58 -26.67
N THR A 215 -18.76 41.11 -26.90
CA THR A 215 -18.05 40.95 -28.18
C THR A 215 -17.76 39.48 -28.47
N ARG A 216 -17.31 38.72 -27.47
CA ARG A 216 -17.09 37.28 -27.60
C ARG A 216 -18.38 36.54 -27.94
N TRP A 217 -19.48 36.79 -27.25
CA TRP A 217 -20.78 36.19 -27.57
C TRP A 217 -21.27 36.54 -28.98
N GLN A 218 -21.06 37.78 -29.43
CA GLN A 218 -21.40 38.20 -30.78
C GLN A 218 -20.55 37.47 -31.83
N GLN A 219 -19.25 37.29 -31.59
CA GLN A 219 -18.36 36.59 -32.51
C GLN A 219 -18.61 35.07 -32.54
N THR A 220 -18.88 34.46 -31.38
CA THR A 220 -19.03 33.00 -31.26
C THR A 220 -20.44 32.54 -31.60
N TRP A 221 -21.49 33.26 -31.19
CA TRP A 221 -22.88 32.83 -31.30
C TRP A 221 -23.81 33.84 -32.00
N GLY A 222 -23.31 35.03 -32.37
CA GLY A 222 -24.15 36.10 -32.91
C GLY A 222 -25.08 36.74 -31.88
N LEU A 223 -24.72 36.69 -30.59
CA LEU A 223 -25.51 37.19 -29.47
C LEU A 223 -24.99 38.55 -28.97
N ALA A 224 -25.72 39.65 -29.25
CA ALA A 224 -25.35 41.01 -28.84
C ALA A 224 -26.31 41.68 -27.82
N GLY A 225 -27.54 41.17 -27.68
CA GLY A 225 -28.63 41.85 -26.96
C GLY A 225 -29.17 41.08 -25.76
N ASP A 226 -30.35 41.49 -25.31
CA ASP A 226 -31.16 40.76 -24.33
C ASP A 226 -31.59 39.39 -24.89
N PHE A 227 -31.74 38.36 -24.06
CA PHE A 227 -32.11 37.01 -24.53
C PHE A 227 -32.85 36.19 -23.47
N LEU A 228 -33.59 35.19 -23.94
CA LEU A 228 -34.17 34.13 -23.10
C LEU A 228 -33.20 32.96 -23.06
N LEU A 229 -33.07 32.31 -21.91
CA LEU A 229 -32.12 31.21 -21.73
C LEU A 229 -32.85 29.92 -21.32
N TYR A 230 -32.48 28.84 -21.99
CA TYR A 230 -32.77 27.46 -21.59
C TYR A 230 -31.44 26.71 -21.45
N VAL A 231 -31.28 25.95 -20.38
CA VAL A 231 -30.10 25.12 -20.11
C VAL A 231 -30.56 23.70 -19.80
N GLY A 232 -30.09 22.72 -20.58
CA GLY A 232 -30.41 21.32 -20.34
C GLY A 232 -30.18 20.41 -21.54
N GLY A 233 -30.52 19.14 -21.36
CA GLY A 233 -30.58 18.17 -22.46
C GLY A 233 -31.80 18.37 -23.36
N TYR A 234 -31.90 17.61 -24.45
CA TYR A 234 -33.00 17.73 -25.42
C TYR A 234 -33.92 16.50 -25.43
N ASP A 235 -33.93 15.75 -24.32
CA ASP A 235 -34.83 14.62 -24.12
C ASP A 235 -36.28 15.08 -24.04
N ALA A 236 -37.22 14.20 -24.42
CA ALA A 236 -38.64 14.50 -24.47
C ALA A 236 -39.23 15.04 -23.14
N HIS A 237 -38.68 14.63 -21.99
CA HIS A 237 -39.15 15.12 -20.68
C HIS A 237 -38.73 16.57 -20.39
N LYS A 238 -37.67 17.09 -21.05
CA LYS A 238 -37.26 18.50 -20.95
C LYS A 238 -38.16 19.44 -21.73
N ASN A 239 -39.05 18.91 -22.60
CA ASN A 239 -40.16 19.64 -23.21
C ASN A 239 -39.76 20.85 -24.07
N VAL A 240 -38.56 20.82 -24.67
CA VAL A 240 -38.01 21.93 -25.47
C VAL A 240 -38.89 22.24 -26.70
N ASP A 241 -39.50 21.22 -27.31
CA ASP A 241 -40.44 21.37 -28.41
C ASP A 241 -41.63 22.29 -28.04
N ALA A 242 -42.20 22.10 -26.85
CA ALA A 242 -43.30 22.92 -26.35
C ALA A 242 -42.83 24.36 -26.07
N LEU A 243 -41.61 24.53 -25.56
CA LEU A 243 -41.00 25.85 -25.34
C LEU A 243 -40.82 26.62 -26.66
N ILE A 244 -40.26 25.98 -27.69
CA ILE A 244 -40.12 26.61 -29.02
C ILE A 244 -41.50 26.98 -29.58
N GLY A 245 -42.48 26.09 -29.42
CA GLY A 245 -43.85 26.36 -29.80
C GLY A 245 -44.41 27.60 -29.09
N ALA A 246 -44.31 27.65 -27.76
CA ALA A 246 -44.82 28.75 -26.95
C ALA A 246 -44.10 30.08 -27.25
N TYR A 247 -42.78 30.03 -27.44
CA TYR A 247 -41.94 31.16 -27.84
C TYR A 247 -42.34 31.72 -29.21
N ALA A 248 -42.67 30.85 -30.17
CA ALA A 248 -43.12 31.28 -31.49
C ALA A 248 -44.49 31.99 -31.49
N ASP A 249 -45.32 31.74 -30.47
CA ASP A 249 -46.60 32.43 -30.31
C ASP A 249 -46.47 33.81 -29.64
N LEU A 250 -45.25 34.22 -29.25
CA LEU A 250 -44.99 35.57 -28.76
C LEU A 250 -45.09 36.59 -29.91
N PRO A 251 -45.55 37.84 -29.62
CA PRO A 251 -45.53 38.94 -30.58
C PRO A 251 -44.18 39.10 -31.29
N ALA A 252 -44.21 39.50 -32.56
CA ALA A 252 -43.02 39.57 -33.41
C ALA A 252 -41.96 40.56 -32.91
N GLU A 253 -42.35 41.53 -32.11
CA GLU A 253 -41.46 42.47 -31.44
C GLU A 253 -40.65 41.78 -30.33
N LEU A 254 -41.26 40.84 -29.59
CA LEU A 254 -40.62 40.16 -28.46
C LEU A 254 -39.60 39.12 -28.91
N HIS A 255 -39.94 38.23 -29.85
CA HIS A 255 -38.97 37.23 -30.33
C HIS A 255 -37.85 37.83 -31.22
N ARG A 256 -38.01 39.06 -31.72
CA ARG A 256 -36.92 39.82 -32.36
C ARG A 256 -35.99 40.48 -31.34
N ARG A 257 -36.52 40.92 -30.21
CA ARG A 257 -35.75 41.54 -29.13
C ARG A 257 -35.03 40.51 -28.26
N TYR A 258 -35.67 39.37 -28.00
CA TYR A 258 -35.19 38.33 -27.09
C TYR A 258 -35.04 36.99 -27.81
N PRO A 259 -33.95 36.73 -28.55
CA PRO A 259 -33.65 35.40 -29.07
C PRO A 259 -33.64 34.35 -27.95
N LEU A 260 -34.06 33.13 -28.28
CA LEU A 260 -34.00 31.98 -27.37
C LEU A 260 -32.65 31.29 -27.52
N VAL A 261 -31.83 31.39 -26.48
CA VAL A 261 -30.54 30.72 -26.34
C VAL A 261 -30.78 29.33 -25.74
N LEU A 262 -30.48 28.31 -26.51
CA LEU A 262 -30.53 26.90 -26.14
C LEU A 262 -29.10 26.44 -25.79
N ALA A 263 -28.81 26.44 -24.49
CA ALA A 263 -27.49 26.16 -23.96
C ALA A 263 -27.35 24.69 -23.50
N GLY A 264 -26.25 24.06 -23.93
CA GLY A 264 -25.95 22.66 -23.65
C GLY A 264 -25.66 21.84 -24.90
N ARG A 265 -25.08 20.65 -24.71
CA ARG A 265 -24.72 19.74 -25.82
C ARG A 265 -26.00 19.26 -26.54
N CYS A 266 -26.12 19.62 -27.81
CA CYS A 266 -27.18 19.20 -28.71
C CYS A 266 -26.56 18.38 -29.85
N ASP A 267 -27.01 17.15 -30.05
CA ASP A 267 -26.60 16.38 -31.24
C ASP A 267 -27.23 16.98 -32.51
N GLU A 268 -26.70 16.59 -33.67
CA GLU A 268 -27.16 17.13 -34.96
C GLU A 268 -28.62 16.78 -35.25
N LEU A 269 -29.09 15.62 -34.80
CA LEU A 269 -30.46 15.17 -35.05
C LEU A 269 -31.47 16.02 -34.29
N ALA A 270 -31.25 16.22 -33.00
CA ALA A 270 -32.02 17.11 -32.15
C ALA A 270 -31.95 18.56 -32.66
N ARG A 271 -30.76 19.05 -33.03
CA ARG A 271 -30.59 20.40 -33.57
C ARG A 271 -31.39 20.61 -34.84
N ASN A 272 -31.31 19.66 -35.78
CA ASN A 272 -32.05 19.71 -37.05
C ASN A 272 -33.56 19.64 -36.83
N HIS A 273 -34.02 18.81 -35.89
CA HIS A 273 -35.43 18.73 -35.49
C HIS A 273 -35.93 20.06 -34.94
N LEU A 274 -35.22 20.67 -33.99
CA LEU A 274 -35.62 21.94 -33.36
C LEU A 274 -35.56 23.13 -34.34
N LEU A 275 -34.54 23.19 -35.21
CA LEU A 275 -34.51 24.17 -36.31
C LEU A 275 -35.64 23.94 -37.33
N GLY A 276 -35.97 22.68 -37.61
CA GLY A 276 -37.13 22.31 -38.42
C GLY A 276 -38.45 22.77 -37.78
N LEU A 277 -38.58 22.60 -36.45
CA LEU A 277 -39.71 23.08 -35.67
C LEU A 277 -39.84 24.61 -35.72
N GLY A 278 -38.72 25.33 -35.56
CA GLY A 278 -38.70 26.78 -35.69
C GLY A 278 -39.14 27.26 -37.08
N ARG A 279 -38.69 26.59 -38.15
CA ARG A 279 -39.12 26.88 -39.54
C ARG A 279 -40.62 26.64 -39.74
N ARG A 280 -41.17 25.55 -39.19
CA ARG A 280 -42.62 25.27 -39.22
C ARG A 280 -43.45 26.34 -38.51
N HIS A 281 -42.86 27.00 -37.52
CA HIS A 281 -43.48 28.12 -36.79
C HIS A 281 -43.11 29.50 -37.35
N HIS A 282 -42.48 29.57 -38.53
CA HIS A 282 -42.09 30.82 -39.20
C HIS A 282 -41.15 31.73 -38.37
N LEU A 283 -40.34 31.15 -37.47
CA LEU A 283 -39.33 31.90 -36.72
C LEU A 283 -38.18 32.34 -37.64
N PRO A 284 -37.64 33.56 -37.46
CA PRO A 284 -36.46 34.00 -38.21
C PRO A 284 -35.22 33.18 -37.82
N GLY A 285 -34.25 33.08 -38.74
CA GLY A 285 -33.05 32.25 -38.55
C GLY A 285 -32.18 32.62 -37.35
N SER A 286 -32.32 33.85 -36.82
CA SER A 286 -31.62 34.34 -35.62
C SER A 286 -32.40 34.13 -34.32
N ALA A 287 -33.62 33.57 -34.36
CA ALA A 287 -34.48 33.45 -33.17
C ALA A 287 -34.06 32.33 -32.22
N LEU A 288 -33.39 31.29 -32.73
CA LEU A 288 -32.92 30.13 -31.95
C LEU A 288 -31.39 30.07 -32.04
N ILE A 289 -30.72 30.27 -30.91
CA ILE A 289 -29.25 30.29 -30.83
C ILE A 289 -28.79 29.06 -30.06
N PHE A 290 -27.92 28.24 -30.66
CA PHE A 290 -27.37 27.05 -30.02
C PHE A 290 -25.92 27.30 -29.64
N THR A 291 -25.59 27.22 -28.35
CA THR A 291 -24.24 27.53 -27.87
C THR A 291 -23.27 26.35 -28.01
N GLY A 292 -23.80 25.13 -28.05
CA GLY A 292 -23.00 23.91 -27.95
C GLY A 292 -22.53 23.64 -26.52
N ALA A 293 -21.44 22.89 -26.37
CA ALA A 293 -20.82 22.63 -25.08
C ALA A 293 -20.20 23.92 -24.51
N LEU A 294 -20.41 24.17 -23.22
CA LEU A 294 -19.98 25.39 -22.52
C LEU A 294 -19.05 25.03 -21.37
N ALA A 295 -18.07 25.89 -21.11
CA ALA A 295 -17.38 25.92 -19.82
C ALA A 295 -18.31 26.50 -18.75
N ASP A 296 -18.19 26.04 -17.50
CA ASP A 296 -19.07 26.49 -16.42
C ASP A 296 -18.97 28.02 -16.15
N THR A 297 -17.81 28.64 -16.42
CA THR A 297 -17.63 30.10 -16.37
C THR A 297 -18.47 30.85 -17.40
N ASP A 298 -18.59 30.30 -18.61
CA ASP A 298 -19.43 30.90 -19.66
C ASP A 298 -20.91 30.67 -19.38
N LEU A 299 -21.26 29.53 -18.78
CA LEU A 299 -22.60 29.24 -18.32
C LEU A 299 -23.04 30.19 -17.20
N ALA A 300 -22.19 30.45 -16.20
CA ALA A 300 -22.45 31.44 -15.15
C ALA A 300 -22.65 32.85 -15.72
N ALA A 301 -21.85 33.23 -16.73
CA ALA A 301 -22.02 34.49 -17.45
C ALA A 301 -23.33 34.55 -18.24
N LEU A 302 -23.74 33.46 -18.90
CA LEU A 302 -25.03 33.40 -19.59
C LEU A 302 -26.21 33.51 -18.63
N TYR A 303 -26.16 32.85 -17.47
CA TYR A 303 -27.19 33.02 -16.44
C TYR A 303 -27.26 34.47 -15.96
N SER A 304 -26.12 35.08 -15.62
CA SER A 304 -26.06 36.47 -15.15
C SER A 304 -26.50 37.48 -16.21
N GLY A 305 -26.28 37.18 -17.50
CA GLY A 305 -26.60 38.06 -18.62
C GLY A 305 -27.99 37.85 -19.23
N CYS A 306 -28.69 36.77 -18.89
CA CYS A 306 -30.00 36.49 -19.48
C CYS A 306 -31.08 37.42 -18.94
N THR A 307 -32.09 37.72 -19.77
CA THR A 307 -33.27 38.45 -19.30
C THR A 307 -34.14 37.56 -18.43
N LEU A 308 -34.38 36.33 -18.90
CA LEU A 308 -35.26 35.36 -18.27
C LEU A 308 -34.74 33.95 -18.57
N PHE A 309 -34.60 33.15 -17.53
CA PHE A 309 -34.33 31.72 -17.63
C PHE A 309 -35.65 30.93 -17.58
N VAL A 310 -35.77 29.92 -18.45
CA VAL A 310 -37.00 29.14 -18.63
C VAL A 310 -36.72 27.64 -18.47
N ALA A 311 -37.41 27.00 -17.54
CA ALA A 311 -37.36 25.55 -17.31
C ALA A 311 -38.70 24.88 -17.63
N PRO A 312 -38.95 24.43 -18.88
CA PRO A 312 -40.25 23.89 -19.33
C PRO A 312 -40.44 22.40 -19.03
N SER A 313 -39.54 21.78 -18.27
CA SER A 313 -39.50 20.33 -18.05
C SER A 313 -40.82 19.76 -17.52
N LEU A 314 -41.23 18.60 -18.04
CA LEU A 314 -42.39 17.83 -17.58
C LEU A 314 -42.11 17.07 -16.29
N HIS A 315 -40.84 16.76 -16.02
CA HIS A 315 -40.39 15.97 -14.89
C HIS A 315 -38.92 16.28 -14.57
N GLU A 316 -38.61 16.56 -13.30
CA GLU A 316 -37.24 16.76 -12.79
C GLU A 316 -37.13 16.22 -11.36
N GLY A 317 -35.95 15.71 -10.98
CA GLY A 317 -35.66 15.28 -9.61
C GLY A 317 -35.42 16.44 -8.62
N LEU A 318 -34.81 17.54 -9.10
CA LEU A 318 -34.68 18.81 -8.37
C LEU A 318 -34.77 20.02 -9.30
N GLY A 319 -33.96 20.02 -10.37
CA GLY A 319 -33.85 21.15 -11.31
C GLY A 319 -32.64 22.06 -11.02
N LEU A 320 -31.43 21.50 -11.02
CA LEU A 320 -30.18 22.24 -10.76
C LEU A 320 -30.04 23.54 -11.57
N PRO A 321 -30.37 23.59 -12.88
CA PRO A 321 -30.25 24.81 -13.67
C PRO A 321 -31.08 25.99 -13.13
N LEU A 322 -32.22 25.73 -12.46
CA LEU A 322 -33.00 26.80 -11.83
C LEU A 322 -32.25 27.40 -10.63
N LEU A 323 -31.64 26.55 -9.80
CA LEU A 323 -30.84 27.00 -8.66
C LEU A 323 -29.62 27.79 -9.14
N GLU A 324 -28.91 27.30 -10.16
CA GLU A 324 -27.77 28.01 -10.79
C GLU A 324 -28.20 29.37 -11.35
N ALA A 325 -29.32 29.42 -12.09
CA ALA A 325 -29.86 30.67 -12.65
C ALA A 325 -30.25 31.68 -11.55
N MET A 326 -30.97 31.22 -10.53
CA MET A 326 -31.36 32.08 -9.41
C MET A 326 -30.15 32.58 -8.61
N ALA A 327 -29.15 31.74 -8.39
CA ALA A 327 -27.91 32.11 -7.70
C ALA A 327 -27.11 33.16 -8.47
N CYS A 328 -27.10 33.09 -9.80
CA CYS A 328 -26.54 34.12 -10.68
C CYS A 328 -27.39 35.40 -10.80
N GLY A 329 -28.57 35.46 -10.16
CA GLY A 329 -29.45 36.63 -10.15
C GLY A 329 -30.43 36.72 -11.33
N ALA A 330 -30.60 35.65 -12.11
CA ALA A 330 -31.57 35.61 -13.21
C ALA A 330 -33.01 35.59 -12.69
N ALA A 331 -33.93 36.23 -13.42
CA ALA A 331 -35.34 35.92 -13.28
C ALA A 331 -35.58 34.50 -13.82
N VAL A 332 -36.40 33.72 -13.13
CA VAL A 332 -36.72 32.35 -13.54
C VAL A 332 -38.22 32.15 -13.68
N ILE A 333 -38.63 31.38 -14.69
CA ILE A 333 -39.95 30.74 -14.76
C ILE A 333 -39.79 29.25 -15.05
N GLY A 334 -40.73 28.45 -14.56
CA GLY A 334 -40.70 27.01 -14.80
C GLY A 334 -42.05 26.33 -14.67
N SER A 335 -42.06 25.04 -14.94
CA SER A 335 -43.27 24.23 -14.88
C SER A 335 -43.85 24.11 -13.47
N ASP A 336 -45.17 23.96 -13.36
CA ASP A 336 -45.87 23.62 -12.12
C ASP A 336 -45.84 22.12 -11.75
N ALA A 337 -44.89 21.37 -12.32
CA ALA A 337 -44.81 19.91 -12.25
C ALA A 337 -43.56 19.40 -11.50
N ALA A 338 -43.69 18.21 -10.90
CA ALA A 338 -42.62 17.51 -10.17
C ALA A 338 -41.96 18.40 -9.09
N SER A 339 -40.62 18.45 -9.05
CA SER A 339 -39.84 19.23 -8.09
C SER A 339 -39.70 20.73 -8.43
N LEU A 340 -40.16 21.21 -9.58
CA LEU A 340 -39.93 22.63 -9.93
C LEU A 340 -40.66 23.64 -9.02
N PRO A 341 -41.92 23.38 -8.57
CA PRO A 341 -42.61 24.28 -7.65
C PRO A 341 -41.90 24.45 -6.29
N GLU A 342 -41.29 23.40 -5.75
CA GLU A 342 -40.57 23.45 -4.46
C GLU A 342 -39.26 24.24 -4.58
N VAL A 343 -38.56 24.14 -5.72
CA VAL A 343 -37.32 24.90 -5.98
C VAL A 343 -37.62 26.37 -6.23
N ILE A 344 -38.58 26.67 -7.11
CA ILE A 344 -38.93 28.04 -7.49
C ILE A 344 -39.56 28.78 -6.31
N GLY A 345 -40.45 28.15 -5.53
CA GLY A 345 -41.04 28.74 -4.34
C GLY A 345 -41.88 30.00 -4.58
N CYS A 346 -42.29 30.27 -5.83
CA CYS A 346 -43.11 31.42 -6.23
C CYS A 346 -44.13 31.00 -7.29
N LYS A 347 -45.43 31.12 -6.98
CA LYS A 347 -46.52 30.73 -7.89
C LYS A 347 -46.57 31.58 -9.15
N ASP A 348 -46.18 32.85 -9.05
CA ASP A 348 -46.20 33.78 -10.19
C ASP A 348 -45.16 33.42 -11.26
N ALA A 349 -44.18 32.58 -10.92
CA ALA A 349 -43.17 32.06 -11.83
C ALA A 349 -43.57 30.72 -12.50
N LEU A 350 -44.71 30.14 -12.16
CA LEU A 350 -45.11 28.80 -12.63
C LEU A 350 -46.08 28.83 -13.82
N PHE A 351 -45.97 27.83 -14.69
CA PHE A 351 -46.91 27.57 -15.80
C PHE A 351 -47.18 26.07 -15.96
N ASP A 352 -48.32 25.70 -16.57
CA ASP A 352 -48.59 24.30 -16.93
C ASP A 352 -47.73 23.90 -18.15
N PRO A 353 -46.77 22.96 -18.00
CA PRO A 353 -45.89 22.56 -19.09
C PRO A 353 -46.59 21.80 -20.23
N ARG A 354 -47.81 21.29 -19.99
CA ARG A 354 -48.62 20.59 -21.01
C ARG A 354 -49.49 21.56 -21.81
N SER A 355 -49.56 22.82 -21.38
CA SER A 355 -50.38 23.86 -22.01
C SER A 355 -49.50 24.91 -22.69
N ARG A 356 -49.43 24.84 -24.02
CA ARG A 356 -48.71 25.83 -24.84
C ARG A 356 -49.19 27.25 -24.56
N SER A 357 -50.50 27.47 -24.42
CA SER A 357 -51.07 28.79 -24.11
C SER A 357 -50.69 29.28 -22.73
N SER A 358 -50.61 28.41 -21.72
CA SER A 358 -50.13 28.76 -20.38
C SER A 358 -48.67 29.25 -20.42
N MET A 359 -47.82 28.53 -21.16
CA MET A 359 -46.40 28.87 -21.29
C MET A 359 -46.20 30.19 -22.06
N THR A 360 -46.90 30.39 -23.18
CA THR A 360 -46.87 31.66 -23.94
C THR A 360 -47.36 32.82 -23.10
N ALA A 361 -48.47 32.65 -22.37
CA ALA A 361 -48.98 33.68 -21.48
C ALA A 361 -47.94 34.06 -20.43
N LYS A 362 -47.32 33.09 -19.75
CA LYS A 362 -46.30 33.37 -18.74
C LYS A 362 -45.06 34.07 -19.31
N LEU A 363 -44.55 33.62 -20.46
CA LEU A 363 -43.45 34.28 -21.16
C LEU A 363 -43.76 35.73 -21.49
N ARG A 364 -44.94 35.99 -22.09
CA ARG A 364 -45.39 37.34 -22.42
C ARG A 364 -45.53 38.20 -21.16
N ASP A 365 -46.22 37.68 -20.15
CA ASP A 365 -46.54 38.44 -18.94
C ASP A 365 -45.26 38.87 -18.21
N VAL A 366 -44.25 37.99 -18.08
CA VAL A 366 -42.96 38.36 -17.47
C VAL A 366 -42.20 39.40 -18.29
N LEU A 367 -42.30 39.36 -19.63
CA LEU A 367 -41.61 40.29 -20.52
C LEU A 367 -42.32 41.64 -20.69
N THR A 368 -43.62 41.74 -20.36
CA THR A 368 -44.41 42.96 -20.63
C THR A 368 -45.09 43.58 -19.42
N LEU A 369 -45.37 42.83 -18.35
CA LEU A 369 -46.01 43.38 -17.16
C LEU A 369 -45.00 44.20 -16.34
N PRO A 370 -45.27 45.49 -16.06
CA PRO A 370 -44.37 46.32 -15.27
C PRO A 370 -44.08 45.70 -13.90
N GLY A 371 -42.80 45.61 -13.55
CA GLY A 371 -42.33 45.16 -12.23
C GLY A 371 -42.32 43.64 -11.99
N LEU A 372 -42.95 42.81 -12.85
CA LEU A 372 -42.97 41.36 -12.66
C LEU A 372 -41.57 40.74 -12.81
N LEU A 373 -40.80 41.17 -13.82
CA LEU A 373 -39.43 40.70 -14.01
C LEU A 373 -38.52 41.01 -12.80
N ASP A 374 -38.59 42.23 -12.27
CA ASP A 374 -37.80 42.64 -11.12
C ASP A 374 -38.25 41.96 -9.83
N HIS A 375 -39.56 41.72 -9.68
CA HIS A 375 -40.09 40.88 -8.61
C HIS A 375 -39.51 39.46 -8.65
N LEU A 376 -39.48 38.83 -9.83
CA LEU A 376 -38.90 37.49 -9.99
C LEU A 376 -37.39 37.46 -9.73
N ARG A 377 -36.64 38.50 -10.14
CA ARG A 377 -35.20 38.63 -9.79
C ARG A 377 -34.99 38.78 -8.28
N GLY A 378 -35.79 39.62 -7.63
CA GLY A 378 -35.74 39.81 -6.18
C GLY A 378 -36.06 38.53 -5.42
N HIS A 379 -37.08 37.79 -5.87
CA HIS A 379 -37.42 36.48 -5.31
C HIS A 379 -36.30 35.45 -5.52
N ALA A 380 -35.75 35.35 -6.73
CA ALA A 380 -34.65 34.43 -7.05
C ALA A 380 -33.46 34.60 -6.10
N ALA A 381 -33.04 35.85 -5.82
CA ALA A 381 -31.93 36.15 -4.92
C ALA A 381 -32.18 35.69 -3.46
N VAL A 382 -33.44 35.76 -2.99
CA VAL A 382 -33.82 35.28 -1.65
C VAL A 382 -33.98 33.76 -1.63
N GLN A 383 -34.57 33.20 -2.68
CA GLN A 383 -34.88 31.79 -2.78
C GLN A 383 -33.61 30.95 -2.91
N ALA A 384 -32.65 31.35 -3.75
CA ALA A 384 -31.38 30.65 -3.93
C ALA A 384 -30.61 30.47 -2.60
N ARG A 385 -30.66 31.46 -1.70
CA ARG A 385 -29.99 31.41 -0.39
C ARG A 385 -30.54 30.35 0.57
N LYS A 386 -31.72 29.78 0.29
CA LYS A 386 -32.29 28.67 1.07
C LYS A 386 -31.68 27.31 0.69
N PHE A 387 -30.96 27.25 -0.42
CA PHE A 387 -30.35 26.03 -0.94
C PHE A 387 -28.83 26.16 -0.82
N THR A 388 -28.28 25.48 0.18
CA THR A 388 -26.84 25.49 0.47
C THR A 388 -26.38 24.05 0.67
N TRP A 389 -25.17 23.73 0.22
CA TRP A 389 -24.62 22.37 0.39
C TRP A 389 -24.44 22.00 1.85
N GLU A 390 -24.14 22.97 2.71
CA GLU A 390 -24.03 22.82 4.16
C GLU A 390 -25.35 22.33 4.76
N ASP A 391 -26.49 22.94 4.39
CA ASP A 391 -27.81 22.49 4.85
C ASP A 391 -28.14 21.07 4.36
N SER A 392 -27.83 20.75 3.09
CA SER A 392 -28.03 19.41 2.54
C SER A 392 -27.19 18.36 3.26
N ALA A 393 -25.90 18.63 3.47
CA ALA A 393 -24.99 17.76 4.20
C ALA A 393 -25.46 17.55 5.66
N ARG A 394 -25.87 18.62 6.34
CA ARG A 394 -26.40 18.56 7.70
C ARG A 394 -27.67 17.69 7.79
N ARG A 395 -28.61 17.83 6.85
CA ARG A 395 -29.82 16.98 6.78
C ARG A 395 -29.47 15.52 6.54
N ALA A 396 -28.55 15.24 5.62
CA ALA A 396 -28.07 13.88 5.35
C ALA A 396 -27.41 13.26 6.58
N ARG A 397 -26.53 14.00 7.27
CA ARG A 397 -25.86 13.55 8.50
C ARG A 397 -26.87 13.17 9.57
N VAL A 398 -27.85 14.06 9.84
CA VAL A 398 -28.92 13.79 10.83
C VAL A 398 -29.73 12.55 10.47
N ALA A 399 -30.08 12.37 9.19
CA ALA A 399 -30.81 11.19 8.74
C ALA A 399 -30.00 9.89 8.94
N ILE A 400 -28.71 9.92 8.60
CA ILE A 400 -27.79 8.78 8.79
C ILE A 400 -27.66 8.42 10.28
N GLU A 401 -27.49 9.42 11.16
CA GLU A 401 -27.40 9.21 12.61
C GLU A 401 -28.68 8.61 13.20
N GLN A 402 -29.84 9.10 12.77
CA GLN A 402 -31.14 8.59 13.22
C GLN A 402 -31.35 7.14 12.79
N HIS A 403 -31.03 6.82 11.53
CA HIS A 403 -31.12 5.48 10.97
C HIS A 403 -30.20 4.49 11.70
N TYR A 404 -28.94 4.88 11.95
CA TYR A 404 -27.98 4.05 12.68
C TYR A 404 -28.43 3.73 14.12
N ARG A 405 -29.01 4.70 14.84
CA ARG A 405 -29.57 4.49 16.19
C ARG A 405 -30.74 3.51 16.17
N ALA A 406 -31.60 3.57 15.16
CA ALA A 406 -32.72 2.64 15.01
C ALA A 406 -32.23 1.20 14.74
N MET A 407 -31.19 1.04 13.93
CA MET A 407 -30.61 -0.27 13.61
C MET A 407 -29.96 -0.96 14.81
N THR A 408 -29.19 -0.21 15.62
CA THR A 408 -28.42 -0.76 16.75
C THR A 408 -29.29 -1.14 17.96
N GLY A 409 -30.56 -0.74 17.97
CA GLY A 409 -31.52 -1.03 19.04
C GLY A 409 -32.26 -2.36 18.96
N VAL A 410 -32.01 -3.21 17.95
CA VAL A 410 -32.76 -4.47 17.73
C VAL A 410 -31.94 -5.69 18.17
N ALA A 411 -32.41 -6.40 19.19
CA ALA A 411 -31.77 -7.61 19.72
C ALA A 411 -31.85 -8.81 18.75
N VAL A 412 -30.71 -9.49 18.58
CA VAL A 412 -30.52 -10.64 17.68
C VAL A 412 -31.31 -11.86 18.15
N THR A 413 -32.16 -12.40 17.26
CA THR A 413 -32.84 -13.69 17.44
C THR A 413 -31.86 -14.86 17.33
N ARG A 414 -32.01 -15.84 18.23
CA ARG A 414 -31.10 -16.98 18.41
C ARG A 414 -31.18 -17.93 17.20
N ARG A 415 -30.13 -17.92 16.36
CA ARG A 415 -29.98 -18.82 15.19
C ARG A 415 -29.58 -20.25 15.59
N ALA A 416 -29.88 -21.22 14.72
CA ALA A 416 -29.44 -22.62 14.80
C ALA A 416 -27.90 -22.77 14.86
N ARG A 417 -27.40 -23.89 15.41
CA ARG A 417 -25.95 -24.19 15.52
C ARG A 417 -25.31 -24.25 14.11
N PRO A 418 -24.33 -23.40 13.79
CA PRO A 418 -23.69 -23.40 12.48
C PRO A 418 -22.77 -24.62 12.28
N ARG A 419 -22.53 -25.00 11.03
CA ARG A 419 -21.59 -26.09 10.67
C ARG A 419 -20.14 -25.62 10.66
N LEU A 420 -19.21 -26.47 11.13
CA LEU A 420 -17.76 -26.22 11.22
C LEU A 420 -16.97 -27.43 10.67
N ALA A 421 -16.02 -27.21 9.76
CA ALA A 421 -14.99 -28.22 9.48
C ALA A 421 -13.80 -28.05 10.44
N TYR A 422 -13.40 -29.13 11.07
CA TYR A 422 -12.30 -29.16 12.04
C TYR A 422 -11.14 -29.99 11.49
N VAL A 423 -10.05 -29.32 11.10
CA VAL A 423 -8.89 -29.92 10.42
C VAL A 423 -7.73 -30.07 11.40
N SER A 424 -7.39 -31.30 11.78
CA SER A 424 -6.33 -31.58 12.76
C SER A 424 -5.81 -33.01 12.65
N PRO A 425 -4.54 -33.29 12.98
CA PRO A 425 -4.18 -34.65 13.39
C PRO A 425 -4.93 -35.04 14.67
N LEU A 426 -5.18 -36.34 14.84
CA LEU A 426 -5.83 -36.92 16.01
C LEU A 426 -5.10 -38.19 16.48
N PRO A 427 -5.34 -38.69 17.71
CA PRO A 427 -4.75 -39.95 18.15
C PRO A 427 -5.08 -41.08 17.17
N PRO A 428 -4.11 -41.97 16.83
CA PRO A 428 -2.88 -42.28 17.54
C PRO A 428 -1.63 -41.51 17.06
N VAL A 429 -1.79 -40.46 16.26
CA VAL A 429 -0.65 -39.63 15.84
C VAL A 429 0.05 -39.09 17.09
N ARG A 430 1.35 -39.39 17.23
CA ARG A 430 2.17 -39.01 18.39
C ARG A 430 2.55 -37.53 18.31
N SER A 431 1.59 -36.66 18.60
CA SER A 431 1.76 -35.20 18.64
C SER A 431 0.92 -34.61 19.76
N GLY A 432 1.48 -33.64 20.50
CA GLY A 432 0.72 -32.93 21.53
C GLY A 432 -0.52 -32.20 20.97
N ILE A 433 -0.52 -31.88 19.67
CA ILE A 433 -1.67 -31.29 18.97
C ILE A 433 -2.80 -32.30 18.80
N ALA A 434 -2.49 -33.59 18.62
CA ALA A 434 -3.51 -34.63 18.47
C ALA A 434 -4.36 -34.77 19.75
N ASP A 435 -3.70 -34.85 20.91
CA ASP A 435 -4.37 -34.93 22.21
C ASP A 435 -5.11 -33.62 22.55
N TYR A 436 -4.51 -32.49 22.22
CA TYR A 436 -5.13 -31.17 22.36
C TYR A 436 -6.45 -31.10 21.59
N SER A 437 -6.41 -31.48 20.32
CA SER A 437 -7.54 -31.35 19.40
C SER A 437 -8.68 -32.27 19.77
N ALA A 438 -8.38 -33.51 20.17
CA ALA A 438 -9.37 -34.45 20.69
C ALA A 438 -10.09 -33.90 21.94
N ARG A 439 -9.41 -33.11 22.79
CA ARG A 439 -10.02 -32.45 23.96
C ARG A 439 -10.92 -31.29 23.56
N LEU A 440 -10.44 -30.41 22.68
CA LEU A 440 -11.18 -29.21 22.26
C LEU A 440 -12.47 -29.58 21.51
N LEU A 441 -12.43 -30.62 20.66
CA LEU A 441 -13.59 -31.13 19.92
C LEU A 441 -14.80 -31.42 20.81
N ARG A 442 -14.57 -31.98 22.00
CA ARG A 442 -15.65 -32.36 22.95
C ARG A 442 -16.45 -31.15 23.44
N GLU A 443 -15.79 -30.01 23.56
CA GLU A 443 -16.40 -28.78 24.08
C GLU A 443 -17.00 -27.92 22.95
N LEU A 444 -16.34 -27.88 21.78
CA LEU A 444 -16.84 -27.13 20.61
C LEU A 444 -18.13 -27.72 20.04
N ASP A 445 -18.40 -29.01 20.27
CA ASP A 445 -19.68 -29.65 19.96
C ASP A 445 -20.86 -29.05 20.74
N THR A 446 -20.67 -28.16 21.69
CA THR A 446 -21.80 -27.43 22.29
C THR A 446 -22.25 -26.23 21.44
N HIS A 447 -21.43 -25.82 20.45
CA HIS A 447 -21.61 -24.59 19.67
C HIS A 447 -21.80 -24.83 18.17
N TYR A 448 -21.22 -25.91 17.63
CA TYR A 448 -21.14 -26.15 16.18
C TYR A 448 -21.57 -27.56 15.80
N GLU A 449 -22.19 -27.76 14.64
CA GLU A 449 -22.26 -29.08 14.01
C GLU A 449 -20.92 -29.36 13.30
N ILE A 450 -20.14 -30.34 13.78
CA ILE A 450 -18.72 -30.49 13.38
C ILE A 450 -18.52 -31.65 12.41
N ASP A 451 -17.91 -31.38 11.25
CA ASP A 451 -17.29 -32.38 10.37
C ASP A 451 -15.78 -32.42 10.65
N VAL A 452 -15.24 -33.56 11.08
CA VAL A 452 -13.81 -33.72 11.43
C VAL A 452 -13.02 -34.15 10.20
N VAL A 453 -12.02 -33.37 9.80
CA VAL A 453 -11.20 -33.59 8.60
C VAL A 453 -9.81 -34.05 8.99
N VAL A 454 -9.42 -35.24 8.51
CA VAL A 454 -8.12 -35.86 8.80
C VAL A 454 -7.44 -36.38 7.52
N ASP A 455 -6.10 -36.43 7.54
CA ASP A 455 -5.26 -37.00 6.47
C ASP A 455 -4.73 -38.40 6.83
N GLN A 456 -4.68 -38.72 8.12
CA GLN A 456 -4.25 -40.02 8.62
C GLN A 456 -5.26 -41.14 8.29
N PRO A 457 -4.80 -42.39 8.11
CA PRO A 457 -5.66 -43.51 7.73
C PRO A 457 -6.62 -43.94 8.84
N GLU A 458 -6.23 -43.76 10.11
CA GLU A 458 -7.00 -44.22 11.26
C GLU A 458 -7.04 -43.16 12.39
N VAL A 459 -8.19 -43.05 13.04
CA VAL A 459 -8.42 -42.25 14.25
C VAL A 459 -8.84 -43.21 15.36
N LEU A 460 -8.10 -43.28 16.46
CA LEU A 460 -8.34 -44.24 17.55
C LEU A 460 -9.02 -43.65 18.79
N ASP A 461 -9.36 -42.36 18.81
CA ASP A 461 -10.16 -41.78 19.91
C ASP A 461 -11.63 -42.24 19.81
N PRO A 462 -12.15 -43.04 20.77
CA PRO A 462 -13.49 -43.62 20.67
C PRO A 462 -14.61 -42.57 20.73
N TRP A 463 -14.37 -41.44 21.43
CA TRP A 463 -15.35 -40.37 21.53
C TRP A 463 -15.51 -39.65 20.20
N VAL A 464 -14.39 -39.37 19.53
CA VAL A 464 -14.43 -38.68 18.22
C VAL A 464 -15.16 -39.53 17.19
N GLN A 465 -14.85 -40.83 17.10
CA GLN A 465 -15.50 -41.75 16.16
C GLN A 465 -17.01 -41.85 16.38
N ALA A 466 -17.46 -41.82 17.64
CA ALA A 466 -18.87 -41.97 17.97
C ALA A 466 -19.71 -40.71 17.73
N ASN A 467 -19.12 -39.51 17.81
CA ASN A 467 -19.87 -38.25 17.83
C ASN A 467 -19.70 -37.39 16.59
N PHE A 468 -18.66 -37.60 15.77
CA PHE A 468 -18.36 -36.74 14.62
C PHE A 468 -18.22 -37.50 13.30
N PRO A 469 -18.80 -37.01 12.19
CA PRO A 469 -18.49 -37.50 10.87
C PRO A 469 -17.01 -37.27 10.54
N LEU A 470 -16.29 -38.36 10.19
CA LEU A 470 -14.93 -38.29 9.68
C LEU A 470 -14.94 -38.02 8.16
N ARG A 471 -14.17 -37.02 7.73
CA ARG A 471 -14.06 -36.56 6.34
C ARG A 471 -12.60 -36.56 5.90
N THR A 472 -12.38 -36.72 4.59
CA THR A 472 -11.06 -36.65 3.99
C THR A 472 -10.69 -35.22 3.63
N VAL A 473 -9.39 -34.94 3.48
CA VAL A 473 -8.88 -33.67 2.93
C VAL A 473 -9.53 -33.35 1.57
N ASN A 474 -9.74 -34.35 0.71
CA ASN A 474 -10.37 -34.16 -0.59
C ASN A 474 -11.85 -33.73 -0.49
N TRP A 475 -12.59 -34.23 0.51
CA TRP A 475 -13.95 -33.77 0.77
C TRP A 475 -13.99 -32.27 1.07
N LEU A 476 -13.05 -31.76 1.88
CA LEU A 476 -13.00 -30.34 2.23
C LEU A 476 -12.69 -29.46 1.01
N ARG A 477 -11.89 -29.95 0.05
CA ARG A 477 -11.63 -29.25 -1.22
C ARG A 477 -12.90 -29.10 -2.07
N GLN A 478 -13.81 -30.08 -2.00
CA GLN A 478 -14.99 -30.17 -2.87
C GLN A 478 -16.27 -29.60 -2.27
N VAL A 479 -16.44 -29.63 -0.94
CA VAL A 479 -17.65 -29.13 -0.28
C VAL A 479 -17.88 -27.64 -0.58
N THR A 480 -19.12 -27.18 -0.76
CA THR A 480 -19.42 -25.75 -1.03
C THR A 480 -20.32 -25.17 0.06
N GLY A 481 -20.31 -23.85 0.23
CA GLY A 481 -21.17 -23.17 1.21
C GLY A 481 -20.77 -23.36 2.68
N LEU A 482 -19.57 -23.92 2.94
CA LEU A 482 -19.01 -24.05 4.28
C LEU A 482 -18.17 -22.81 4.63
N GLU A 483 -18.66 -21.97 5.54
CA GLU A 483 -17.97 -20.72 5.92
C GLU A 483 -16.96 -20.87 7.06
N ARG A 484 -17.12 -21.90 7.91
CA ARG A 484 -16.30 -22.09 9.11
C ARG A 484 -15.38 -23.30 8.92
N VAL A 485 -14.08 -23.04 8.89
CA VAL A 485 -13.03 -24.05 8.88
C VAL A 485 -12.00 -23.67 9.93
N LEU A 486 -11.65 -24.60 10.81
CA LEU A 486 -10.61 -24.42 11.83
C LEU A 486 -9.45 -25.38 11.55
N TYR A 487 -8.25 -24.85 11.34
CA TYR A 487 -7.02 -25.62 11.11
C TYR A 487 -6.14 -25.63 12.36
N HIS A 488 -5.56 -26.77 12.71
CA HIS A 488 -4.53 -26.88 13.75
C HIS A 488 -3.15 -27.07 13.13
N PHE A 489 -2.38 -25.98 13.06
CA PHE A 489 -1.02 -25.94 12.52
C PHE A 489 0.05 -26.07 13.60
N GLY A 490 1.07 -26.87 13.31
CA GLY A 490 2.29 -27.00 14.11
C GLY A 490 3.51 -27.26 13.22
N ASN A 491 4.70 -27.30 13.81
CA ASN A 491 5.96 -27.42 13.07
C ASN A 491 6.38 -28.88 12.80
N SER A 492 5.44 -29.75 12.42
CA SER A 492 5.68 -31.19 12.19
C SER A 492 5.17 -31.64 10.81
N PRO A 493 5.81 -32.65 10.18
CA PRO A 493 5.34 -33.26 8.92
C PRO A 493 3.86 -33.64 8.87
N PHE A 494 3.22 -33.95 10.01
CA PHE A 494 1.79 -34.28 10.07
C PHE A 494 0.87 -33.15 9.59
N HIS A 495 1.37 -31.91 9.52
CA HIS A 495 0.61 -30.74 9.07
C HIS A 495 0.86 -30.39 7.59
N ALA A 496 1.72 -31.13 6.88
CA ALA A 496 2.16 -30.79 5.53
C ALA A 496 1.00 -30.63 4.52
N HIS A 497 -0.04 -31.48 4.63
CA HIS A 497 -1.23 -31.41 3.77
C HIS A 497 -2.06 -30.12 3.95
N MET A 498 -1.93 -29.45 5.10
CA MET A 498 -2.73 -28.27 5.44
C MET A 498 -2.24 -27.02 4.70
N PHE A 499 -0.96 -26.93 4.31
CA PHE A 499 -0.42 -25.74 3.66
C PHE A 499 -1.11 -25.42 2.32
N GLY A 500 -1.13 -26.38 1.38
CA GLY A 500 -1.85 -26.22 0.12
C GLY A 500 -3.38 -26.24 0.29
N LEU A 501 -3.89 -26.89 1.35
CA LEU A 501 -5.33 -26.90 1.64
C LEU A 501 -5.82 -25.54 2.12
N LEU A 502 -5.05 -24.83 2.95
CA LEU A 502 -5.40 -23.50 3.48
C LEU A 502 -5.45 -22.46 2.36
N GLU A 503 -4.51 -22.51 1.40
CA GLU A 503 -4.52 -21.67 0.20
C GLU A 503 -5.81 -21.89 -0.62
N GLN A 504 -6.21 -23.16 -0.77
CA GLN A 504 -7.43 -23.50 -1.48
C GLN A 504 -8.69 -23.18 -0.67
N ARG A 505 -8.68 -23.38 0.65
CA ARG A 505 -9.84 -23.28 1.53
C ARG A 505 -9.45 -22.45 2.76
N PRO A 506 -9.49 -21.11 2.65
CA PRO A 506 -9.19 -20.22 3.78
C PRO A 506 -10.05 -20.56 4.99
N GLY A 507 -9.45 -20.50 6.18
CA GLY A 507 -10.11 -20.75 7.45
C GLY A 507 -9.39 -20.08 8.61
N VAL A 508 -9.92 -20.25 9.81
CA VAL A 508 -9.25 -19.82 11.05
C VAL A 508 -8.15 -20.84 11.37
N VAL A 509 -6.96 -20.35 11.74
CA VAL A 509 -5.80 -21.21 12.03
C VAL A 509 -5.45 -21.11 13.51
N MET A 510 -5.58 -22.20 14.24
CA MET A 510 -4.88 -22.36 15.51
C MET A 510 -3.39 -22.62 15.22
N LEU A 511 -2.55 -21.62 15.49
CA LEU A 511 -1.11 -21.66 15.26
C LEU A 511 -0.41 -22.03 16.56
N HIS A 512 -0.03 -23.32 16.70
CA HIS A 512 0.63 -23.83 17.89
C HIS A 512 2.11 -23.42 17.97
N ASP A 513 2.76 -23.26 16.81
CA ASP A 513 4.15 -22.82 16.67
C ASP A 513 4.22 -21.71 15.62
N SER A 514 4.85 -20.57 15.93
CA SER A 514 4.99 -19.47 14.94
C SER A 514 6.11 -19.71 13.92
N TRP A 515 7.05 -20.62 14.23
CA TRP A 515 8.13 -21.05 13.35
C TRP A 515 7.76 -22.33 12.61
N LEU A 516 7.41 -22.19 11.33
CA LEU A 516 7.10 -23.33 10.46
C LEU A 516 8.25 -23.68 9.51
N GLY A 517 9.43 -23.06 9.68
CA GLY A 517 10.58 -23.26 8.80
C GLY A 517 11.03 -24.72 8.70
N ALA A 518 11.02 -25.48 9.81
CA ALA A 518 11.53 -26.84 9.81
C ALA A 518 10.63 -27.78 8.98
N VAL A 519 9.31 -27.71 9.16
CA VAL A 519 8.37 -28.47 8.32
C VAL A 519 8.43 -28.04 6.85
N ARG A 520 8.61 -26.74 6.57
CA ARG A 520 8.78 -26.24 5.19
C ARG A 520 10.06 -26.75 4.53
N ASN A 521 11.16 -26.76 5.26
CA ASN A 521 12.42 -27.30 4.77
C ASN A 521 12.32 -28.80 4.52
N TRP A 522 11.66 -29.54 5.40
CA TRP A 522 11.36 -30.96 5.19
C TRP A 522 10.49 -31.19 3.94
N MET A 523 9.43 -30.39 3.73
CA MET A 523 8.61 -30.46 2.52
C MET A 523 9.42 -30.17 1.25
N ALA A 524 10.30 -29.16 1.30
CA ALA A 524 11.17 -28.82 0.17
C ALA A 524 12.16 -29.95 -0.15
N GLN A 525 12.70 -30.65 0.86
CA GLN A 525 13.57 -31.80 0.67
C GLN A 525 12.87 -33.02 0.03
N GLN A 526 11.53 -33.09 0.10
CA GLN A 526 10.74 -34.11 -0.58
C GLN A 526 10.32 -33.71 -2.00
N SER A 527 10.45 -32.43 -2.34
CA SER A 527 10.19 -31.94 -3.68
C SER A 527 11.35 -32.32 -4.61
N SER A 528 11.05 -32.51 -5.89
CA SER A 528 12.07 -32.60 -6.95
C SER A 528 12.75 -31.26 -7.25
N GLU A 529 12.21 -30.16 -6.72
CA GLU A 529 12.71 -28.80 -6.93
C GLU A 529 13.57 -28.34 -5.73
N PRO A 530 14.90 -28.21 -5.88
CA PRO A 530 15.81 -27.86 -4.78
C PRO A 530 15.60 -26.43 -4.24
N ASP A 531 15.04 -25.53 -5.04
CA ASP A 531 14.92 -24.10 -4.74
C ASP A 531 13.59 -23.70 -4.07
N VAL A 532 12.75 -24.68 -3.67
CA VAL A 532 11.47 -24.39 -3.00
C VAL A 532 11.67 -23.63 -1.69
N PHE A 533 12.58 -24.06 -0.83
CA PHE A 533 12.79 -23.40 0.47
C PHE A 533 13.39 -22.00 0.33
N PRO A 534 14.47 -21.77 -0.44
CA PRO A 534 14.96 -20.42 -0.71
C PRO A 534 13.89 -19.47 -1.27
N ARG A 535 13.03 -19.94 -2.19
CA ARG A 535 11.91 -19.12 -2.69
C ARG A 535 10.90 -18.75 -1.60
N LEU A 536 10.53 -19.69 -0.73
CA LEU A 536 9.66 -19.42 0.43
C LEU A 536 10.31 -18.46 1.44
N LEU A 537 11.62 -18.61 1.66
CA LEU A 537 12.39 -17.74 2.54
C LEU A 537 12.43 -16.31 1.99
N HIS A 538 12.69 -16.14 0.69
CA HIS A 538 12.63 -14.86 0.00
C HIS A 538 11.24 -14.24 0.06
N ALA A 539 10.19 -15.03 -0.21
CA ALA A 539 8.81 -14.55 -0.12
C ALA A 539 8.46 -14.10 1.30
N SER A 540 8.99 -14.76 2.34
CA SER A 540 8.73 -14.42 3.74
C SER A 540 9.50 -13.18 4.21
N HIS A 541 10.79 -13.08 3.90
CA HIS A 541 11.73 -12.13 4.55
C HIS A 541 12.65 -11.37 3.59
N GLY A 542 12.51 -11.54 2.28
CA GLY A 542 13.32 -10.86 1.27
C GLY A 542 14.77 -11.33 1.21
N TYR A 543 15.64 -10.45 0.71
CA TYR A 543 17.06 -10.72 0.46
C TYR A 543 17.92 -10.92 1.72
N PRO A 544 17.70 -10.21 2.85
CA PRO A 544 18.51 -10.41 4.05
C PRO A 544 18.48 -11.87 4.57
N ALA A 545 17.34 -12.52 4.49
CA ALA A 545 17.21 -13.92 4.92
C ALA A 545 17.94 -14.89 3.97
N LEU A 546 17.96 -14.62 2.66
CA LEU A 546 18.75 -15.41 1.70
C LEU A 546 20.25 -15.27 1.96
N LEU A 547 20.72 -14.05 2.21
CA LEU A 547 22.12 -13.76 2.56
C LEU A 547 22.52 -14.50 3.84
N HIS A 548 21.65 -14.49 4.86
CA HIS A 548 21.87 -15.23 6.09
C HIS A 548 21.96 -16.75 5.84
N ASP A 549 21.11 -17.31 4.97
CA ASP A 549 21.16 -18.74 4.60
C ASP A 549 22.48 -19.12 3.92
N GLN A 550 22.99 -18.25 3.03
CA GLN A 550 24.26 -18.46 2.36
C GLN A 550 25.46 -18.34 3.33
N GLN A 551 25.43 -17.37 4.25
CA GLN A 551 26.55 -17.07 5.15
C GLN A 551 26.63 -18.01 6.36
N HIS A 552 25.49 -18.38 6.93
CA HIS A 552 25.41 -19.13 8.20
C HIS A 552 24.81 -20.53 8.06
N GLY A 553 24.29 -20.87 6.88
CA GLY A 553 23.74 -22.19 6.57
C GLY A 553 22.30 -22.41 7.07
N ARG A 554 21.66 -23.43 6.48
CA ARG A 554 20.23 -23.74 6.67
C ARG A 554 19.80 -23.91 8.12
N ALA A 555 20.60 -24.59 8.94
CA ALA A 555 20.25 -24.83 10.34
C ALA A 555 20.11 -23.52 11.13
N SER A 556 21.03 -22.57 10.93
CA SER A 556 20.97 -21.25 11.56
C SER A 556 19.74 -20.47 11.08
N THR A 557 19.44 -20.51 9.77
CA THR A 557 18.27 -19.83 9.19
C THR A 557 16.96 -20.32 9.77
N LEU A 558 16.80 -21.64 9.95
CA LEU A 558 15.59 -22.25 10.51
C LEU A 558 15.33 -21.81 11.96
N ASP A 559 16.37 -21.39 12.67
CA ASP A 559 16.28 -20.89 14.03
C ASP A 559 16.03 -19.37 14.08
N ALA A 560 16.59 -18.62 13.14
CA ALA A 560 16.51 -17.16 13.11
C ALA A 560 15.21 -16.61 12.46
N TRP A 561 14.65 -17.30 11.46
CA TRP A 561 13.61 -16.74 10.58
C TRP A 561 12.33 -17.59 10.52
N PRO A 562 11.15 -17.02 10.87
CA PRO A 562 9.88 -17.74 10.81
C PRO A 562 9.33 -17.82 9.38
N VAL A 563 9.28 -19.00 8.77
CA VAL A 563 8.70 -19.20 7.42
C VAL A 563 7.19 -19.51 7.51
N SER A 564 6.43 -18.57 8.08
CA SER A 564 4.98 -18.71 8.35
C SER A 564 4.11 -17.67 7.64
N ARG A 565 4.70 -16.80 6.81
CA ARG A 565 4.01 -15.68 6.14
C ARG A 565 2.76 -16.10 5.38
N ASP A 566 2.87 -17.11 4.53
CA ASP A 566 1.79 -17.56 3.67
C ASP A 566 0.64 -18.20 4.48
N VAL A 567 0.93 -18.87 5.60
CA VAL A 567 -0.12 -19.35 6.53
C VAL A 567 -0.89 -18.16 7.10
N ILE A 568 -0.19 -17.10 7.50
CA ILE A 568 -0.81 -15.90 8.06
C ILE A 568 -1.62 -15.14 6.99
N GLU A 569 -1.13 -15.09 5.76
CA GLU A 569 -1.81 -14.46 4.62
C GLU A 569 -3.12 -15.15 4.26
N HIS A 570 -3.09 -16.49 4.12
CA HIS A 570 -4.25 -17.27 3.70
C HIS A 570 -5.26 -17.56 4.83
N ALA A 571 -4.87 -17.38 6.10
CA ALA A 571 -5.80 -17.52 7.22
C ALA A 571 -6.83 -16.37 7.26
N LEU A 572 -8.09 -16.70 7.58
CA LEU A 572 -9.14 -15.73 7.93
C LEU A 572 -8.79 -14.99 9.22
N GLY A 573 -8.17 -15.71 10.14
CA GLY A 573 -7.64 -15.23 11.40
C GLY A 573 -6.83 -16.33 12.07
N LEU A 574 -6.00 -15.96 13.03
CA LEU A 574 -5.11 -16.83 13.76
C LEU A 574 -5.49 -16.85 15.22
N VAL A 575 -5.58 -18.04 15.79
CA VAL A 575 -5.70 -18.26 17.22
C VAL A 575 -4.34 -18.70 17.73
N VAL A 576 -3.89 -18.07 18.81
CA VAL A 576 -2.65 -18.42 19.53
C VAL A 576 -2.93 -18.49 21.03
N HIS A 577 -2.01 -19.06 21.79
CA HIS A 577 -2.18 -19.23 23.24
C HIS A 577 -1.53 -18.16 24.11
N SER A 578 -0.78 -17.23 23.51
CA SER A 578 0.07 -16.29 24.24
C SER A 578 0.28 -15.01 23.45
N ASP A 579 0.33 -13.88 24.16
CA ASP A 579 0.64 -12.57 23.57
C ASP A 579 2.07 -12.51 23.03
N TYR A 580 2.99 -13.32 23.56
CA TYR A 580 4.34 -13.48 23.05
C TYR A 580 4.35 -13.91 21.57
N ALA A 581 3.47 -14.82 21.16
CA ALA A 581 3.35 -15.23 19.75
C ALA A 581 2.92 -14.05 18.86
N VAL A 582 1.99 -13.22 19.36
CA VAL A 582 1.55 -11.99 18.65
C VAL A 582 2.70 -10.99 18.54
N LYS A 583 3.49 -10.79 19.61
CA LYS A 583 4.68 -9.92 19.60
C LYS A 583 5.73 -10.40 18.59
N GLN A 584 5.96 -11.71 18.49
CA GLN A 584 6.85 -12.26 17.48
C GLN A 584 6.30 -12.00 16.07
N ALA A 585 5.02 -12.23 15.83
CA ALA A 585 4.41 -11.94 14.52
C ALA A 585 4.55 -10.46 14.13
N ARG A 586 4.34 -9.52 15.08
CA ARG A 586 4.54 -8.07 14.86
C ARG A 586 5.97 -7.74 14.47
N ARG A 587 6.95 -8.33 15.17
CA ARG A 587 8.37 -8.10 14.91
C ARG A 587 8.80 -8.50 13.50
N TYR A 588 8.33 -9.64 13.02
CA TYR A 588 8.81 -10.21 11.74
C TYR A 588 7.92 -9.86 10.54
N PHE A 589 6.64 -9.56 10.75
CA PHE A 589 5.67 -9.35 9.66
C PHE A 589 4.94 -8.00 9.73
N GLY A 590 5.25 -7.15 10.71
CA GLY A 590 4.72 -5.80 10.87
C GLY A 590 3.45 -5.70 11.74
N GLU A 591 3.14 -4.48 12.20
CA GLU A 591 2.08 -4.23 13.19
C GLU A 591 0.67 -4.55 12.67
N GLY A 592 0.44 -4.37 11.36
CA GLY A 592 -0.86 -4.59 10.72
C GLY A 592 -1.35 -6.04 10.81
N ILE A 593 -0.47 -7.00 11.12
CA ILE A 593 -0.81 -8.42 11.23
C ILE A 593 -1.52 -8.75 12.54
N ALA A 594 -1.33 -7.96 13.59
CA ALA A 594 -1.87 -8.21 14.93
C ALA A 594 -3.40 -8.30 14.93
N ARG A 595 -4.08 -7.58 14.02
CA ARG A 595 -5.54 -7.62 13.86
C ARG A 595 -6.09 -8.99 13.45
N LYS A 596 -5.23 -9.85 12.89
CA LYS A 596 -5.58 -11.23 12.55
C LYS A 596 -5.46 -12.18 13.74
N PHE A 597 -4.90 -11.78 14.87
CA PHE A 597 -4.66 -12.67 16.01
C PHE A 597 -5.75 -12.54 17.08
N ALA A 598 -6.18 -13.68 17.62
CA ALA A 598 -6.93 -13.79 18.86
C ALA A 598 -6.14 -14.67 19.83
N VAL A 599 -5.94 -14.18 21.05
CA VAL A 599 -5.29 -14.95 22.11
C VAL A 599 -6.36 -15.73 22.88
N VAL A 600 -6.27 -17.05 22.83
CA VAL A 600 -7.20 -17.97 23.49
C VAL A 600 -6.45 -18.81 24.53
N PRO A 601 -6.92 -18.91 25.79
CA PRO A 601 -6.22 -19.66 26.82
C PRO A 601 -6.03 -21.14 26.46
N PHE A 602 -4.95 -21.75 26.95
CA PHE A 602 -4.67 -23.18 26.73
C PHE A 602 -5.66 -24.07 27.50
N PRO A 603 -6.45 -24.96 26.87
CA PRO A 603 -7.53 -25.73 27.50
C PRO A 603 -7.01 -26.82 28.44
N LYS A 604 -7.31 -26.69 29.74
CA LYS A 604 -6.90 -27.62 30.77
C LYS A 604 -7.89 -27.70 31.94
N ASN A 605 -8.12 -28.91 32.44
CA ASN A 605 -8.91 -29.15 33.64
C ASN A 605 -8.02 -29.37 34.85
N VAL A 606 -8.48 -28.94 36.03
CA VAL A 606 -7.85 -29.30 37.30
C VAL A 606 -7.97 -30.81 37.52
N VAL A 607 -6.85 -31.41 37.95
CA VAL A 607 -6.75 -32.84 38.24
C VAL A 607 -6.39 -33.01 39.71
N GLN A 608 -7.11 -33.88 40.42
CA GLN A 608 -6.74 -34.30 41.76
C GLN A 608 -5.91 -35.59 41.70
N GLY A 609 -4.60 -35.46 41.92
CA GLY A 609 -3.69 -36.60 41.98
C GLY A 609 -3.70 -37.29 43.35
N LYS A 610 -3.58 -38.62 43.38
CA LYS A 610 -3.38 -39.41 44.61
C LYS A 610 -1.89 -39.63 44.87
N ARG A 611 -1.19 -38.61 45.40
CA ARG A 611 0.29 -38.61 45.59
C ARG A 611 0.85 -39.89 46.21
N ARG A 612 0.26 -40.39 47.30
CA ARG A 612 0.72 -41.62 47.99
C ARG A 612 0.64 -42.86 47.11
N LEU A 613 -0.40 -42.98 46.29
CA LEU A 613 -0.57 -44.10 45.37
C LEU A 613 0.44 -44.01 44.23
N ALA A 614 0.58 -42.83 43.63
CA ALA A 614 1.52 -42.58 42.54
C ALA A 614 2.97 -42.87 42.96
N ARG A 615 3.41 -42.40 44.14
CA ARG A 615 4.75 -42.73 44.68
C ARG A 615 4.96 -44.23 44.83
N ARG A 616 3.96 -44.95 45.35
CA ARG A 616 4.03 -46.41 45.49
C ARG A 616 4.15 -47.13 44.13
N LEU A 617 3.40 -46.69 43.11
CA LEU A 617 3.46 -47.24 41.76
C LEU A 617 4.80 -46.98 41.08
N LEU A 618 5.39 -45.81 41.33
CA LEU A 618 6.67 -45.38 40.77
C LEU A 618 7.90 -45.86 41.57
N GLY A 619 7.70 -46.47 42.74
CA GLY A 619 8.78 -47.01 43.58
C GLY A 619 9.46 -46.00 44.52
N PHE A 620 8.83 -44.85 44.80
CA PHE A 620 9.32 -43.85 45.75
C PHE A 620 8.67 -43.99 47.13
N ALA A 621 9.40 -43.61 48.18
CA ALA A 621 8.86 -43.62 49.54
C ALA A 621 7.84 -42.49 49.75
N PRO A 622 6.86 -42.66 50.66
CA PRO A 622 5.83 -41.64 50.91
C PRO A 622 6.38 -40.27 51.32
N ASP A 623 7.56 -40.23 51.96
CA ASP A 623 8.19 -39.03 52.51
C ASP A 623 9.33 -38.48 51.63
N ASP A 624 9.54 -39.05 50.44
CA ASP A 624 10.54 -38.52 49.51
C ASP A 624 10.11 -37.16 48.97
N PHE A 625 11.10 -36.30 48.70
CA PHE A 625 10.89 -35.00 48.08
C PHE A 625 11.31 -35.04 46.61
N MET A 626 10.36 -34.87 45.70
CA MET A 626 10.58 -35.05 44.26
C MET A 626 10.52 -33.73 43.51
N VAL A 627 11.64 -33.38 42.86
CA VAL A 627 11.72 -32.29 41.87
C VAL A 627 11.63 -32.90 40.48
N CYS A 628 10.61 -32.52 39.71
CA CYS A 628 10.37 -33.09 38.39
C CYS A 628 10.47 -32.03 37.28
N SER A 629 11.04 -32.42 36.14
CA SER A 629 10.96 -31.66 34.88
C SER A 629 10.25 -32.53 33.85
N PHE A 630 9.22 -32.01 33.19
CA PHE A 630 8.35 -32.80 32.30
C PHE A 630 8.51 -32.42 30.83
N GLY A 631 8.51 -33.42 29.95
CA GLY A 631 8.64 -33.28 28.51
C GLY A 631 10.03 -33.64 28.00
N MET A 632 10.22 -33.55 26.68
CA MET A 632 11.49 -33.91 26.03
C MET A 632 12.67 -33.09 26.58
N ILE A 633 13.77 -33.77 26.86
CA ILE A 633 15.02 -33.19 27.35
C ILE A 633 15.75 -32.56 26.17
N ALA A 634 15.90 -31.23 26.16
CA ALA A 634 16.49 -30.51 25.02
C ALA A 634 17.27 -29.27 25.47
N PRO A 635 18.22 -28.76 24.64
CA PRO A 635 18.96 -27.53 24.95
C PRO A 635 18.05 -26.33 25.23
N THR A 636 16.97 -26.18 24.47
CA THR A 636 15.96 -25.11 24.63
C THR A 636 15.17 -25.20 25.93
N LYS A 637 15.26 -26.31 26.66
CA LYS A 637 14.56 -26.57 27.93
C LYS A 637 15.46 -26.39 29.17
N LEU A 638 16.74 -26.05 28.95
CA LEU A 638 17.73 -25.76 30.01
C LEU A 638 17.84 -26.85 31.10
N ASN A 639 17.55 -28.12 30.77
CA ASN A 639 17.63 -29.23 31.74
C ASN A 639 19.02 -29.38 32.38
N HIS A 640 20.08 -29.05 31.65
CA HIS A 640 21.46 -29.03 32.15
C HIS A 640 21.67 -27.99 33.27
N ARG A 641 21.02 -26.82 33.18
CA ARG A 641 21.04 -25.78 34.24
C ARG A 641 20.31 -26.27 35.48
N LEU A 642 19.16 -26.93 35.31
CA LEU A 642 18.46 -27.58 36.43
C LEU A 642 19.32 -28.64 37.11
N LEU A 643 20.00 -29.49 36.33
CA LEU A 643 20.92 -30.48 36.88
C LEU A 643 22.06 -29.81 37.67
N ALA A 644 22.69 -28.77 37.11
CA ALA A 644 23.77 -28.02 37.76
C ALA A 644 23.29 -27.34 39.06
N ALA A 645 22.17 -26.63 39.01
CA ALA A 645 21.57 -25.96 40.16
C ALA A 645 21.16 -26.95 41.26
N TRP A 646 20.60 -28.10 40.90
CA TRP A 646 20.24 -29.15 41.87
C TRP A 646 21.48 -29.69 42.59
N LEU A 647 22.57 -29.97 41.85
CA LEU A 647 23.85 -30.44 42.41
C LEU A 647 24.49 -29.42 43.37
N GLN A 648 24.27 -28.12 43.14
CA GLN A 648 24.74 -27.03 44.00
C GLN A 648 23.79 -26.73 45.18
N SER A 649 22.56 -27.27 45.15
CA SER A 649 21.55 -26.97 46.16
C SER A 649 21.67 -27.84 47.42
N PRO A 650 21.14 -27.40 48.57
CA PRO A 650 21.06 -28.23 49.78
C PRO A 650 20.28 -29.54 49.60
N LEU A 651 19.41 -29.63 48.58
CA LEU A 651 18.65 -30.84 48.28
C LEU A 651 19.57 -31.99 47.83
N PHE A 652 20.72 -31.68 47.22
CA PHE A 652 21.69 -32.70 46.82
C PHE A 652 22.24 -33.48 48.02
N ALA A 653 22.46 -32.81 49.15
CA ALA A 653 22.98 -33.43 50.37
C ALA A 653 21.93 -34.29 51.10
N ASN A 654 20.63 -34.13 50.80
CA ASN A 654 19.56 -34.88 51.44
C ASN A 654 19.27 -36.19 50.68
N PRO A 655 19.45 -37.38 51.29
CA PRO A 655 19.24 -38.66 50.61
C PRO A 655 17.78 -38.93 50.23
N ARG A 656 16.79 -38.21 50.81
CA ARG A 656 15.37 -38.31 50.48
C ARG A 656 14.91 -37.39 49.36
N CYS A 657 15.82 -36.60 48.77
CA CYS A 657 15.51 -35.72 47.64
C CYS A 657 15.88 -36.37 46.31
N HIS A 658 14.95 -36.36 45.37
CA HIS A 658 15.10 -36.94 44.03
C HIS A 658 14.88 -35.88 42.95
N LEU A 659 15.66 -35.96 41.87
CA LEU A 659 15.48 -35.18 40.65
C LEU A 659 15.07 -36.12 39.52
N VAL A 660 13.92 -35.87 38.90
CA VAL A 660 13.38 -36.72 37.83
C VAL A 660 13.12 -35.91 36.57
N PHE A 661 13.75 -36.28 35.47
CA PHE A 661 13.42 -35.81 34.14
C PHE A 661 12.46 -36.80 33.49
N VAL A 662 11.19 -36.41 33.39
CA VAL A 662 10.09 -37.22 32.88
C VAL A 662 9.90 -36.93 31.40
N GLY A 663 10.60 -37.66 30.55
CA GLY A 663 10.54 -37.51 29.10
C GLY A 663 11.74 -38.11 28.37
N GLU A 664 11.62 -38.17 27.04
CA GLU A 664 12.63 -38.77 26.16
C GLU A 664 13.90 -37.92 26.08
N HIS A 665 15.03 -38.62 25.97
CA HIS A 665 16.36 -38.04 25.86
C HIS A 665 16.67 -37.61 24.43
N HIS A 666 17.16 -36.38 24.25
CA HIS A 666 17.69 -35.95 22.96
C HIS A 666 19.05 -36.63 22.73
N GLY A 667 19.07 -37.72 21.95
CA GLY A 667 20.20 -38.63 21.69
C GLY A 667 21.48 -38.05 21.04
N GLY A 668 21.75 -36.76 21.21
CA GLY A 668 22.96 -36.04 20.78
C GLY A 668 23.93 -35.72 21.92
N ASP A 669 24.88 -34.80 21.66
CA ASP A 669 25.93 -34.42 22.63
C ASP A 669 25.37 -33.85 23.94
N TYR A 670 24.27 -33.09 23.85
CA TYR A 670 23.60 -32.51 25.01
C TYR A 670 23.16 -33.58 26.03
N GLY A 671 22.49 -34.62 25.54
CA GLY A 671 22.05 -35.73 26.37
C GLY A 671 23.24 -36.51 26.93
N ARG A 672 24.27 -36.78 26.11
CA ARG A 672 25.51 -37.44 26.56
C ARG A 672 26.21 -36.67 27.68
N GLN A 673 26.23 -35.34 27.59
CA GLN A 673 26.81 -34.46 28.60
C GLN A 673 26.02 -34.52 29.92
N MET A 674 24.68 -34.53 29.84
CA MET A 674 23.84 -34.72 31.03
C MET A 674 24.12 -36.07 31.69
N ASP A 675 24.16 -37.17 30.92
CA ASP A 675 24.44 -38.50 31.47
C ASP A 675 25.84 -38.58 32.09
N ALA A 676 26.84 -37.94 31.46
CA ALA A 676 28.19 -37.87 32.00
C ALA A 676 28.23 -37.13 33.34
N THR A 677 27.51 -36.00 33.44
CA THR A 677 27.38 -35.20 34.66
C THR A 677 26.67 -35.99 35.77
N ILE A 678 25.60 -36.71 35.44
CA ILE A 678 24.88 -37.58 36.39
C ILE A 678 25.81 -38.69 36.89
N ARG A 679 26.56 -39.34 36.00
CA ARG A 679 27.51 -40.40 36.37
C ARG A 679 28.64 -39.89 37.27
N SER A 680 29.20 -38.72 36.99
CA SER A 680 30.29 -38.14 37.80
C SER A 680 29.83 -37.58 39.15
N SER A 681 28.54 -37.28 39.32
CA SER A 681 27.99 -36.72 40.56
C SER A 681 27.94 -37.68 41.76
N GLY A 682 28.06 -38.99 41.54
CA GLY A 682 27.89 -40.00 42.60
C GLY A 682 26.44 -40.22 43.07
N ALA A 683 25.44 -39.54 42.47
CA ALA A 683 24.03 -39.62 42.88
C ALA A 683 23.12 -40.31 41.86
N ARG A 684 23.65 -41.30 41.11
CA ARG A 684 22.91 -42.03 40.07
C ARG A 684 21.62 -42.70 40.55
N GLY A 685 21.50 -43.00 41.85
CA GLY A 685 20.28 -43.55 42.46
C GLY A 685 19.20 -42.53 42.81
N ARG A 686 19.46 -41.22 42.65
CA ARG A 686 18.53 -40.12 43.02
C ARG A 686 18.21 -39.18 41.86
N ILE A 687 18.97 -39.24 40.77
CA ILE A 687 18.72 -38.50 39.54
C ILE A 687 18.26 -39.49 38.47
N HIS A 688 17.04 -39.33 37.98
CA HIS A 688 16.39 -40.27 37.06
C HIS A 688 16.01 -39.58 35.75
N ILE A 689 16.24 -40.26 34.63
CA ILE A 689 15.71 -39.91 33.31
C ILE A 689 14.83 -41.08 32.90
N THR A 690 13.54 -40.84 32.63
CA THR A 690 12.55 -41.92 32.47
C THR A 690 12.44 -42.47 31.06
N ASP A 691 13.03 -41.78 30.07
CA ASP A 691 12.68 -41.89 28.65
C ASP A 691 11.18 -41.64 28.40
N PHE A 692 10.68 -42.01 27.22
CA PHE A 692 9.26 -41.89 26.88
C PHE A 692 8.41 -42.79 27.79
N VAL A 693 7.45 -42.18 28.49
CA VAL A 693 6.48 -42.87 29.35
C VAL A 693 5.07 -42.74 28.81
N GLY A 694 4.24 -43.76 29.04
CA GLY A 694 2.81 -43.72 28.69
C GLY A 694 2.02 -42.68 29.50
N SER A 695 0.82 -42.34 29.03
CA SER A 695 -0.03 -41.29 29.60
C SER A 695 -0.37 -41.50 31.08
N GLU A 696 -0.58 -42.75 31.51
CA GLU A 696 -0.85 -43.11 32.91
C GLU A 696 0.37 -42.86 33.79
N SER A 697 1.54 -43.38 33.39
CA SER A 697 2.79 -43.15 34.14
C SER A 697 3.20 -41.69 34.18
N TYR A 698 2.95 -40.93 33.10
CA TYR A 698 3.16 -39.48 33.08
C TYR A 698 2.28 -38.75 34.12
N ALA A 699 1.00 -39.13 34.22
CA ALA A 699 0.09 -38.60 35.23
C ALA A 699 0.51 -39.00 36.66
N ASP A 700 1.03 -40.22 36.85
CA ASP A 700 1.58 -40.64 38.14
C ASP A 700 2.77 -39.78 38.56
N TYR A 701 3.70 -39.44 37.65
CA TYR A 701 4.81 -38.56 37.97
C TYR A 701 4.35 -37.13 38.34
N LEU A 702 3.33 -36.60 37.65
CA LEU A 702 2.70 -35.32 38.01
C LEU A 702 2.06 -35.38 39.40
N ALA A 703 1.37 -36.48 39.74
CA ALA A 703 0.78 -36.65 41.07
C ALA A 703 1.84 -36.87 42.18
N ALA A 704 2.97 -37.48 41.87
CA ALA A 704 4.02 -37.82 42.82
C ALA A 704 4.94 -36.64 43.20
N ALA A 705 5.16 -35.71 42.27
CA ALA A 705 6.07 -34.56 42.41
C ALA A 705 5.69 -33.62 43.57
N ASP A 706 6.70 -32.98 44.17
CA ASP A 706 6.52 -31.88 45.14
C ASP A 706 6.74 -30.50 44.51
N VAL A 707 7.68 -30.43 43.57
CA VAL A 707 8.03 -29.22 42.81
C VAL A 707 8.24 -29.61 41.36
N ALA A 708 7.72 -28.79 40.45
CA ALA A 708 8.03 -28.90 39.04
C ALA A 708 8.92 -27.75 38.58
N VAL A 709 9.84 -28.04 37.67
CA VAL A 709 10.69 -27.03 37.03
C VAL A 709 10.50 -27.10 35.51
N GLN A 710 10.13 -25.97 34.91
CA GLN A 710 9.97 -25.83 33.46
C GLN A 710 10.68 -24.58 32.99
N LEU A 711 11.90 -24.76 32.47
CA LEU A 711 12.74 -23.67 31.99
C LEU A 711 12.72 -23.63 30.46
N ARG A 712 12.92 -22.45 29.89
CA ARG A 712 13.02 -22.26 28.45
C ARG A 712 14.04 -21.21 28.05
N THR A 713 14.55 -21.37 26.83
CA THR A 713 15.26 -20.35 26.07
C THR A 713 14.92 -20.49 24.59
N ALA A 714 15.16 -19.44 23.81
CA ALA A 714 14.91 -19.38 22.37
C ALA A 714 13.49 -19.81 21.95
N SER A 715 12.46 -19.42 22.72
CA SER A 715 11.06 -19.67 22.37
C SER A 715 10.63 -18.91 21.12
N ARG A 716 9.90 -19.62 20.26
CA ARG A 716 9.47 -19.30 18.89
C ARG A 716 7.95 -19.11 18.78
N GLY A 717 7.33 -18.61 19.85
CA GLY A 717 5.88 -18.40 19.94
C GLY A 717 5.08 -19.62 20.41
N GLU A 718 5.74 -20.73 20.74
CA GLU A 718 5.08 -21.94 21.23
C GLU A 718 4.63 -21.83 22.70
N THR A 719 3.62 -22.62 23.06
CA THR A 719 3.11 -22.71 24.43
C THR A 719 3.36 -24.10 25.02
N SER A 720 3.92 -24.15 26.23
CA SER A 720 4.34 -25.40 26.86
C SER A 720 3.17 -26.15 27.49
N ALA A 721 2.67 -27.22 26.86
CA ALA A 721 1.63 -28.07 27.45
C ALA A 721 2.01 -28.59 28.85
N ALA A 722 3.29 -28.94 29.05
CA ALA A 722 3.80 -29.43 30.33
C ALA A 722 3.69 -28.40 31.48
N ILE A 723 3.72 -27.09 31.19
CA ILE A 723 3.46 -26.06 32.22
C ILE A 723 2.01 -26.18 32.69
N PHE A 724 1.06 -26.24 31.76
CA PHE A 724 -0.36 -26.36 32.10
C PHE A 724 -0.70 -27.72 32.74
N ASP A 725 0.02 -28.79 32.41
CA ASP A 725 -0.08 -30.08 33.11
C ASP A 725 0.30 -29.96 34.58
N VAL A 726 1.40 -29.27 34.88
CA VAL A 726 1.88 -29.00 36.24
C VAL A 726 0.87 -28.15 37.01
N LEU A 727 0.42 -27.03 36.41
CA LEU A 727 -0.52 -26.12 37.06
C LEU A 727 -1.88 -26.78 37.34
N ALA A 728 -2.34 -27.64 36.43
CA ALA A 728 -3.58 -28.40 36.60
C ALA A 728 -3.55 -29.38 37.78
N HIS A 729 -2.37 -29.92 38.11
CA HIS A 729 -2.17 -30.77 39.28
C HIS A 729 -1.95 -29.98 40.57
N GLY A 730 -1.93 -28.64 40.51
CA GLY A 730 -1.62 -27.79 41.66
C GLY A 730 -0.21 -27.96 42.17
N LEU A 731 0.73 -28.28 41.28
CA LEU A 731 2.14 -28.38 41.63
C LEU A 731 2.79 -26.99 41.66
N PRO A 732 3.57 -26.66 42.70
CA PRO A 732 4.45 -25.49 42.69
C PRO A 732 5.39 -25.55 41.48
N LEU A 733 5.36 -24.49 40.67
CA LEU A 733 6.17 -24.39 39.45
C LEU A 733 7.30 -23.37 39.63
N VAL A 734 8.52 -23.76 39.24
CA VAL A 734 9.62 -22.81 38.94
C VAL A 734 9.76 -22.69 37.43
N ALA A 735 9.71 -21.46 36.91
CA ALA A 735 9.93 -21.14 35.50
C ALA A 735 10.77 -19.88 35.38
N ASN A 736 11.43 -19.65 34.24
CA ASN A 736 12.06 -18.37 33.94
C ASN A 736 11.15 -17.52 33.04
N ALA A 737 11.28 -16.19 33.14
CA ALA A 737 10.46 -15.20 32.45
C ALA A 737 10.76 -15.14 30.93
N HIS A 738 10.56 -16.27 30.24
CA HIS A 738 10.87 -16.47 28.84
C HIS A 738 9.63 -16.92 28.05
N GLY A 739 9.42 -16.35 26.87
CA GLY A 739 8.31 -16.71 25.98
C GLY A 739 6.95 -16.62 26.68
N SER A 740 6.09 -17.62 26.44
CA SER A 740 4.76 -17.72 27.06
C SER A 740 4.77 -17.91 28.58
N ALA A 741 5.88 -18.38 29.18
CA ALA A 741 5.97 -18.54 30.63
C ALA A 741 6.04 -17.19 31.37
N ALA A 742 6.56 -16.14 30.71
CA ALA A 742 6.63 -14.78 31.29
C ALA A 742 5.24 -14.16 31.57
N GLU A 743 4.18 -14.72 31.01
CA GLU A 743 2.79 -14.26 31.15
C GLU A 743 2.08 -14.90 32.35
N LEU A 744 2.73 -15.84 33.06
CA LEU A 744 2.15 -16.48 34.23
C LEU A 744 2.02 -15.47 35.40
N PRO A 745 0.87 -15.45 36.11
CA PRO A 745 0.69 -14.60 37.27
C PRO A 745 1.71 -14.89 38.40
N PRO A 746 2.15 -13.87 39.17
CA PRO A 746 3.13 -14.05 40.25
C PRO A 746 2.69 -15.01 41.37
N ASP A 747 1.38 -15.20 41.56
CA ASP A 747 0.79 -16.11 42.55
C ASP A 747 0.62 -17.55 42.03
N VAL A 748 0.98 -17.82 40.78
CA VAL A 748 0.82 -19.13 40.11
C VAL A 748 2.15 -19.88 39.98
N ALA A 749 3.27 -19.16 39.81
CA ALA A 749 4.60 -19.75 39.66
C ALA A 749 5.68 -18.89 40.32
N LEU A 750 6.74 -19.54 40.80
CA LEU A 750 7.97 -18.86 41.19
C LEU A 750 8.76 -18.55 39.91
N MET A 751 8.75 -17.27 39.53
CA MET A 751 9.37 -16.79 38.30
C MET A 751 10.81 -16.34 38.52
N LEU A 752 11.75 -16.91 37.77
CA LEU A 752 13.13 -16.45 37.65
C LEU A 752 13.23 -15.37 36.55
N PRO A 753 14.25 -14.49 36.60
CA PRO A 753 14.58 -13.63 35.46
C PRO A 753 14.78 -14.42 34.16
N ASP A 754 14.56 -13.81 33.00
CA ASP A 754 14.74 -14.46 31.69
C ASP A 754 16.16 -15.07 31.56
N ARG A 755 17.17 -14.24 31.86
CA ARG A 755 18.55 -14.66 32.07
C ARG A 755 18.81 -14.77 33.57
N PHE A 756 19.01 -15.99 34.04
CA PHE A 756 19.23 -16.30 35.45
C PHE A 756 20.54 -17.08 35.65
N GLU A 757 21.11 -16.98 36.84
CA GLU A 757 22.26 -17.75 37.29
C GLU A 757 21.83 -19.07 37.96
N ASP A 758 22.68 -20.11 37.88
CA ASP A 758 22.38 -21.42 38.48
C ASP A 758 22.14 -21.32 40.00
N ALA A 759 22.79 -20.34 40.67
CA ALA A 759 22.59 -20.06 42.08
C ALA A 759 21.18 -19.55 42.40
N GLU A 760 20.55 -18.78 41.50
CA GLU A 760 19.18 -18.28 41.69
C GLU A 760 18.17 -19.43 41.56
N LEU A 761 18.39 -20.35 40.61
CA LEU A 761 17.58 -21.56 40.48
C LEU A 761 17.78 -22.49 41.70
N ALA A 762 19.01 -22.65 42.18
CA ALA A 762 19.31 -23.44 43.38
C ALA A 762 18.63 -22.84 44.63
N ASP A 763 18.60 -21.50 44.75
CA ASP A 763 17.91 -20.82 45.84
C ASP A 763 16.38 -20.98 45.73
N ALA A 764 15.80 -20.91 44.52
CA ALA A 764 14.38 -21.19 44.31
C ALA A 764 14.00 -22.62 44.75
N LEU A 765 14.83 -23.61 44.41
CA LEU A 765 14.65 -25.00 44.88
C LEU A 765 14.75 -25.11 46.41
N ARG A 766 15.72 -24.42 47.03
CA ARG A 766 15.88 -24.37 48.49
C ARG A 766 14.67 -23.76 49.17
N GLN A 767 14.18 -22.62 48.67
CA GLN A 767 13.00 -21.93 49.19
C GLN A 767 11.78 -22.85 49.11
N LEU A 768 11.52 -23.44 47.94
CA LEU A 768 10.38 -24.33 47.78
C LEU A 768 10.52 -25.62 48.57
N HIS A 769 11.71 -26.14 48.85
CA HIS A 769 11.88 -27.30 49.76
C HIS A 769 11.60 -26.92 51.23
N GLY A 770 12.09 -25.76 51.68
CA GLY A 770 11.98 -25.30 53.07
C GLY A 770 10.63 -24.71 53.47
N ASP A 771 9.83 -24.22 52.53
CA ASP A 771 8.58 -23.49 52.79
C ASP A 771 7.35 -24.23 52.25
N VAL A 772 6.71 -25.01 53.12
CA VAL A 772 5.48 -25.77 52.80
C VAL A 772 4.32 -24.83 52.46
N VAL A 773 4.16 -23.74 53.21
CA VAL A 773 3.06 -22.79 53.02
C VAL A 773 3.14 -22.15 51.64
N ARG A 774 4.35 -21.76 51.21
CA ARG A 774 4.56 -21.21 49.88
C ARG A 774 4.27 -22.20 48.77
N ARG A 775 4.63 -23.48 48.94
CA ARG A 775 4.24 -24.55 47.99
C ARG A 775 2.71 -24.67 47.89
N GLU A 776 2.02 -24.71 49.03
CA GLU A 776 0.56 -24.83 49.06
C GLU A 776 -0.13 -23.60 48.44
N MET A 777 0.37 -22.38 48.70
CA MET A 777 -0.13 -21.15 48.09
C MET A 777 0.02 -21.15 46.57
N LEU A 778 1.22 -21.48 46.05
CA LEU A 778 1.45 -21.56 44.60
C LEU A 778 0.59 -22.63 43.94
N GLY A 779 0.47 -23.81 44.57
CA GLY A 779 -0.38 -24.89 44.08
C GLY A 779 -1.86 -24.52 44.04
N ALA A 780 -2.37 -23.85 45.08
CA ALA A 780 -3.74 -23.36 45.14
C ALA A 780 -4.00 -22.24 44.13
N GLY A 781 -3.05 -21.31 43.97
CA GLY A 781 -3.08 -20.24 42.96
C GLY A 781 -3.15 -20.82 41.55
N ALA A 782 -2.31 -21.81 41.25
CA ALA A 782 -2.32 -22.53 39.97
C ALA A 782 -3.68 -23.18 39.66
N GLN A 783 -4.26 -23.93 40.59
CA GLN A 783 -5.56 -24.57 40.38
C GLN A 783 -6.73 -23.56 40.29
N ARG A 784 -6.65 -22.44 41.00
CA ARG A 784 -7.62 -21.34 40.84
C ARG A 784 -7.53 -20.77 39.43
N TRP A 785 -6.32 -20.42 38.98
CA TRP A 785 -6.10 -19.85 37.66
C TRP A 785 -6.55 -20.78 36.52
N ILE A 786 -6.26 -22.08 36.62
CA ILE A 786 -6.73 -23.08 35.65
C ILE A 786 -8.27 -23.14 35.60
N ARG A 787 -8.96 -23.16 36.75
CA ARG A 787 -10.44 -23.16 36.80
C ARG A 787 -11.05 -21.89 36.22
N GLU A 788 -10.44 -20.74 36.49
CA GLU A 788 -10.99 -19.45 36.12
C GLU A 788 -10.78 -19.13 34.63
N HIS A 789 -9.59 -19.44 34.08
CA HIS A 789 -9.18 -18.98 32.75
C HIS A 789 -8.99 -20.10 31.72
N HIS A 790 -8.61 -21.30 32.15
CA HIS A 790 -8.20 -22.40 31.25
C HIS A 790 -9.21 -23.55 31.13
N HIS A 791 -10.32 -23.47 31.86
CA HIS A 791 -11.35 -24.52 31.82
C HIS A 791 -11.82 -24.74 30.36
N PRO A 792 -11.82 -25.98 29.84
CA PRO A 792 -12.09 -26.28 28.43
C PRO A 792 -13.38 -25.68 27.89
N ALA A 793 -14.48 -25.74 28.64
CA ALA A 793 -15.75 -25.09 28.26
C ALA A 793 -15.64 -23.56 28.06
N LYS A 794 -14.85 -22.86 28.89
CA LYS A 794 -14.61 -21.42 28.72
C LYS A 794 -13.72 -21.15 27.52
N VAL A 795 -12.69 -21.97 27.34
CA VAL A 795 -11.80 -21.89 26.18
C VAL A 795 -12.56 -22.13 24.88
N ALA A 796 -13.51 -23.07 24.85
CA ALA A 796 -14.38 -23.32 23.70
C ALA A 796 -15.27 -22.10 23.35
N LEU A 797 -15.76 -21.36 24.35
CA LEU A 797 -16.45 -20.09 24.13
C LEU A 797 -15.53 -19.04 23.50
N CYS A 798 -14.29 -18.91 23.98
CA CYS A 798 -13.30 -18.00 23.38
C CYS A 798 -12.99 -18.39 21.92
N TYR A 799 -12.88 -19.70 21.63
CA TYR A 799 -12.74 -20.19 20.25
C TYR A 799 -13.94 -19.84 19.39
N ARG A 800 -15.17 -20.05 19.89
CA ARG A 800 -16.39 -19.66 19.19
C ARG A 800 -16.35 -18.17 18.86
N ASP A 801 -16.08 -17.33 19.84
CA ASP A 801 -16.08 -15.87 19.66
C ASP A 801 -15.00 -15.43 18.67
N ALA A 802 -13.81 -16.03 18.72
CA ALA A 802 -12.75 -15.79 17.75
C ALA A 802 -13.16 -16.23 16.33
N ILE A 803 -13.71 -17.44 16.18
CA ILE A 803 -14.15 -17.98 14.89
C ILE A 803 -15.26 -17.11 14.29
N GLU A 804 -16.29 -16.78 15.07
CA GLU A 804 -17.40 -15.95 14.61
C GLU A 804 -16.95 -14.52 14.27
N CYS A 805 -16.00 -13.97 15.03
CA CYS A 805 -15.40 -12.68 14.71
C CYS A 805 -14.65 -12.72 13.36
N PHE A 806 -13.81 -13.74 13.14
CA PHE A 806 -13.03 -13.84 11.89
C PHE A 806 -13.88 -14.22 10.69
N VAL A 807 -14.93 -15.01 10.88
CA VAL A 807 -15.91 -15.39 9.86
C VAL A 807 -16.98 -14.29 9.67
N GLY A 808 -17.01 -13.24 10.49
CA GLY A 808 -17.93 -12.11 10.35
C GLY A 808 -17.67 -11.24 9.10
N ASP A 809 -17.98 -9.96 9.18
CA ASP A 809 -17.75 -9.00 8.10
C ASP A 809 -16.30 -8.50 8.12
N THR A 810 -15.37 -9.45 7.99
CA THR A 810 -13.94 -9.18 7.80
C THR A 810 -13.59 -9.22 6.32
N ARG A 811 -12.52 -8.50 5.94
CA ARG A 811 -12.03 -8.47 4.56
C ARG A 811 -11.65 -9.87 4.08
N GLU A 812 -10.95 -10.62 4.91
CA GLU A 812 -10.44 -11.95 4.61
C GLU A 812 -11.60 -12.93 4.41
N ALA A 813 -12.64 -12.87 5.26
CA ALA A 813 -13.84 -13.70 5.11
C ALA A 813 -14.60 -13.38 3.82
N GLU A 814 -14.77 -12.10 3.48
CA GLU A 814 -15.41 -11.71 2.23
C GLU A 814 -14.61 -12.13 1.00
N GLN A 815 -13.29 -12.02 1.04
CA GLN A 815 -12.42 -12.50 -0.03
C GLN A 815 -12.54 -14.03 -0.20
N ALA A 816 -12.57 -14.79 0.90
CA ALA A 816 -12.76 -16.23 0.84
C ALA A 816 -14.15 -16.60 0.29
N ARG A 817 -15.20 -15.88 0.70
CA ARG A 817 -16.56 -16.02 0.14
C ARG A 817 -16.60 -15.69 -1.34
N MET A 818 -15.91 -14.64 -1.77
CA MET A 818 -15.76 -14.28 -3.19
C MET A 818 -15.12 -15.42 -3.98
N MET A 819 -13.99 -15.94 -3.51
CA MET A 819 -13.29 -17.06 -4.15
C MET A 819 -14.21 -18.30 -4.25
N ASP A 820 -14.98 -18.61 -3.20
CA ASP A 820 -15.96 -19.71 -3.20
C ASP A 820 -17.13 -19.45 -4.18
N ARG A 821 -17.66 -18.22 -4.25
CA ARG A 821 -18.67 -17.81 -5.25
C ARG A 821 -18.14 -17.97 -6.67
N MET A 822 -16.93 -17.51 -6.95
CA MET A 822 -16.29 -17.63 -8.26
C MET A 822 -16.12 -19.10 -8.68
N ARG A 823 -15.67 -19.96 -7.76
CA ARG A 823 -15.59 -21.40 -8.02
C ARG A 823 -16.96 -22.03 -8.30
N ARG A 824 -18.00 -21.65 -7.56
CA ARG A 824 -19.38 -22.10 -7.82
C ARG A 824 -19.90 -21.70 -9.21
N MET A 825 -19.43 -20.58 -9.75
CA MET A 825 -19.75 -20.12 -11.09
C MET A 825 -18.88 -20.77 -12.19
N GLY A 826 -18.04 -21.75 -11.85
CA GLY A 826 -17.14 -22.43 -12.81
C GLY A 826 -16.02 -21.53 -13.33
N MET A 827 -15.67 -20.47 -12.59
CA MET A 827 -14.65 -19.51 -13.01
C MET A 827 -13.27 -19.98 -12.59
N ALA A 828 -12.32 -20.05 -13.54
CA ALA A 828 -10.92 -20.31 -13.23
C ALA A 828 -10.36 -19.16 -12.36
N THR A 829 -9.81 -19.53 -11.20
CA THR A 829 -9.07 -18.61 -10.32
C THR A 829 -7.58 -18.78 -10.63
N HIS A 830 -7.07 -18.11 -11.66
CA HIS A 830 -5.63 -18.08 -11.88
C HIS A 830 -4.98 -17.24 -10.76
N SER A 831 -3.92 -17.75 -10.16
CA SER A 831 -3.09 -17.03 -9.20
C SER A 831 -2.32 -15.90 -9.89
N GLU A 832 -1.98 -14.88 -9.12
CA GLU A 832 -1.14 -13.75 -9.52
C GLU A 832 0.15 -14.28 -10.16
N GLY A 833 0.29 -14.18 -11.48
CA GLY A 833 1.50 -14.62 -12.18
C GLY A 833 1.36 -14.90 -13.67
N ASP A 834 0.17 -15.21 -14.16
CA ASP A 834 -0.01 -15.69 -15.54
C ASP A 834 -0.85 -14.72 -16.40
N CYS A 835 -0.74 -13.42 -16.18
CA CYS A 835 -1.25 -12.42 -17.13
C CYS A 835 -0.19 -12.28 -18.27
N GLY A 836 -0.03 -13.34 -19.06
CA GLY A 836 0.63 -13.29 -20.37
C GLY A 836 -0.43 -12.97 -21.43
N ASP A 837 -0.27 -11.87 -22.16
CA ASP A 837 -0.86 -11.44 -23.45
C ASP A 837 -2.22 -12.01 -23.95
N GLY A 838 -3.14 -12.45 -23.10
CA GLY A 838 -4.44 -12.98 -23.52
C GLY A 838 -5.53 -12.87 -22.47
N ASP A 839 -6.54 -12.05 -22.76
CA ASP A 839 -7.99 -12.03 -22.44
C ASP A 839 -8.60 -12.88 -21.28
N GLY A 840 -7.84 -13.32 -20.28
CA GLY A 840 -8.35 -13.90 -19.05
C GLY A 840 -8.66 -12.81 -18.02
N PRO A 841 -9.82 -12.81 -17.34
CA PRO A 841 -10.09 -11.83 -16.29
C PRO A 841 -9.20 -12.11 -15.07
N CYS A 842 -8.14 -11.31 -14.88
CA CYS A 842 -7.30 -11.35 -13.67
C CYS A 842 -8.17 -10.86 -12.46
N LEU A 843 -8.03 -11.50 -11.28
CA LEU A 843 -8.79 -11.18 -10.06
C LEU A 843 -8.55 -9.71 -9.63
N PRO A 844 -9.58 -8.97 -9.15
CA PRO A 844 -9.39 -7.60 -8.68
C PRO A 844 -8.38 -7.54 -7.51
N VAL A 845 -7.44 -6.60 -7.60
CA VAL A 845 -6.23 -6.43 -6.76
C VAL A 845 -6.55 -5.86 -5.36
N ASN A 846 -7.83 -5.77 -4.98
CA ASN A 846 -8.28 -5.28 -3.68
C ASN A 846 -7.94 -6.22 -2.49
N ARG A 847 -6.88 -7.02 -2.57
CA ARG A 847 -6.39 -7.86 -1.47
C ARG A 847 -5.68 -7.02 -0.42
N ALA A 848 -5.89 -7.34 0.87
CA ALA A 848 -5.11 -6.71 1.93
C ALA A 848 -3.69 -7.18 1.77
N ARG A 849 -2.78 -6.25 1.50
CA ARG A 849 -1.37 -6.58 1.55
C ARG A 849 -1.01 -6.83 3.02
N VAL A 850 -0.48 -8.02 3.28
CA VAL A 850 0.10 -8.38 4.58
C VAL A 850 1.61 -8.17 4.46
N GLY A 851 2.19 -7.48 5.43
CA GLY A 851 3.63 -7.20 5.48
C GLY A 851 3.96 -5.72 5.49
N LEU A 852 5.26 -5.43 5.52
CA LEU A 852 5.81 -4.09 5.54
C LEU A 852 5.59 -3.35 4.22
N PRO A 853 5.51 -2.00 4.24
CA PRO A 853 5.56 -1.19 3.01
C PRO A 853 6.81 -1.52 2.19
N ARG A 854 6.75 -1.33 0.88
CA ARG A 854 7.84 -1.67 -0.03
C ARG A 854 8.54 -0.42 -0.57
N LEU A 855 9.86 -0.54 -0.74
CA LEU A 855 10.70 0.38 -1.51
C LEU A 855 11.01 -0.31 -2.84
N PHE A 856 10.33 0.11 -3.89
CA PHE A 856 10.61 -0.30 -5.27
C PHE A 856 11.80 0.49 -5.80
N VAL A 857 12.87 -0.18 -6.16
CA VAL A 857 14.09 0.45 -6.69
C VAL A 857 14.15 0.19 -8.19
N ASP A 858 14.01 1.25 -8.98
CA ASP A 858 14.07 1.18 -10.44
C ASP A 858 15.50 0.83 -10.89
N VAL A 859 15.63 -0.25 -11.67
CA VAL A 859 16.87 -0.75 -12.29
C VAL A 859 16.71 -0.97 -13.80
N SER A 860 15.79 -0.27 -14.44
CA SER A 860 15.33 -0.55 -15.81
C SER A 860 16.42 -0.48 -16.88
N ALA A 861 17.33 0.49 -16.82
CA ALA A 861 18.39 0.65 -17.81
C ALA A 861 19.57 -0.28 -17.50
N THR A 862 20.01 -0.30 -16.25
CA THR A 862 21.19 -1.04 -15.75
C THR A 862 20.96 -2.57 -15.78
N SER A 863 19.71 -3.04 -15.72
CA SER A 863 19.39 -4.46 -15.87
C SER A 863 19.39 -4.93 -17.33
N ARG A 864 19.17 -4.03 -18.31
CA ARG A 864 19.11 -4.35 -19.75
C ARG A 864 20.47 -4.25 -20.44
N SER A 865 21.30 -3.30 -20.01
CA SER A 865 22.62 -3.04 -20.60
C SER A 865 23.71 -2.95 -19.54
N ASP A 866 24.91 -3.42 -19.88
CA ASP A 866 26.11 -3.29 -19.05
C ASP A 866 27.07 -2.32 -19.77
N LEU A 867 26.70 -1.03 -19.85
CA LEU A 867 27.49 -0.02 -20.56
C LEU A 867 28.71 0.45 -19.75
N HIS A 868 28.83 -0.02 -18.51
CA HIS A 868 29.91 0.26 -17.56
C HIS A 868 30.02 1.75 -17.21
N THR A 869 28.89 2.47 -17.14
CA THR A 869 28.87 3.91 -16.87
C THR A 869 29.00 4.24 -15.38
N GLY A 870 29.30 5.52 -15.07
CA GLY A 870 29.32 6.02 -13.70
C GLY A 870 27.96 5.89 -12.98
N ILE A 871 26.86 6.07 -13.71
CA ILE A 871 25.49 5.92 -13.19
C ILE A 871 25.24 4.47 -12.77
N GLU A 872 25.56 3.50 -13.63
CA GLU A 872 25.37 2.07 -13.34
C GLU A 872 26.12 1.63 -12.07
N ARG A 873 27.30 2.21 -11.81
CA ARG A 873 28.05 1.96 -10.57
C ARG A 873 27.31 2.48 -9.34
N VAL A 874 26.72 3.67 -9.41
CA VAL A 874 25.88 4.24 -8.34
C VAL A 874 24.64 3.39 -8.10
N VAL A 875 23.96 2.95 -9.17
CA VAL A 875 22.78 2.07 -9.10
C VAL A 875 23.14 0.75 -8.40
N ARG A 876 24.21 0.06 -8.83
CA ARG A 876 24.63 -1.22 -8.25
C ARG A 876 25.10 -1.10 -6.81
N GLY A 877 25.94 -0.10 -6.51
CA GLY A 877 26.45 0.13 -5.15
C GLY A 877 25.34 0.42 -4.17
N THR A 878 24.43 1.34 -4.53
CA THR A 878 23.28 1.71 -3.69
C THR A 878 22.31 0.54 -3.52
N LEU A 879 21.96 -0.16 -4.62
CA LEU A 879 21.07 -1.31 -4.56
C LEU A 879 21.64 -2.45 -3.70
N SER A 880 22.93 -2.79 -3.86
CA SER A 880 23.59 -3.84 -3.07
C SER A 880 23.43 -3.58 -1.57
N GLU A 881 23.70 -2.36 -1.13
CA GLU A 881 23.55 -1.99 0.28
C GLU A 881 22.08 -1.94 0.72
N LEU A 882 21.16 -1.41 -0.10
CA LEU A 882 19.72 -1.41 0.21
C LEU A 882 19.19 -2.82 0.43
N LEU A 883 19.62 -3.79 -0.38
CA LEU A 883 19.21 -5.19 -0.23
C LEU A 883 19.82 -5.88 1.00
N ARG A 884 20.90 -5.33 1.57
CA ARG A 884 21.58 -5.83 2.78
C ARG A 884 21.08 -5.20 4.08
N LEU A 885 20.44 -4.03 4.01
CA LEU A 885 19.89 -3.36 5.19
C LEU A 885 18.94 -4.25 5.98
N ASP A 886 18.83 -4.00 7.29
CA ASP A 886 17.76 -4.55 8.10
C ASP A 886 16.42 -3.96 7.65
N GLN A 887 15.63 -4.77 6.96
CA GLN A 887 14.37 -4.39 6.32
C GLN A 887 13.17 -4.49 7.27
N ALA A 888 13.38 -4.27 8.57
CA ALA A 888 12.34 -4.35 9.60
C ALA A 888 11.22 -3.29 9.45
N VAL A 889 11.50 -2.17 8.76
CA VAL A 889 10.54 -1.06 8.56
C VAL A 889 9.92 -1.12 7.16
N ARG A 890 10.70 -1.39 6.12
CA ARG A 890 10.25 -1.49 4.72
C ARG A 890 11.03 -2.58 3.99
N ARG A 891 10.37 -3.28 3.08
CA ARG A 891 11.00 -4.31 2.23
C ARG A 891 11.50 -3.68 0.94
N VAL A 892 12.73 -3.99 0.54
CA VAL A 892 13.34 -3.51 -0.71
C VAL A 892 13.08 -4.50 -1.84
N GLU A 893 12.63 -3.99 -2.98
CA GLU A 893 12.32 -4.77 -4.18
C GLU A 893 12.89 -4.08 -5.43
N PRO A 894 13.84 -4.69 -6.15
CA PRO A 894 14.26 -4.17 -7.44
C PRO A 894 13.14 -4.36 -8.48
N VAL A 895 12.90 -3.33 -9.30
CA VAL A 895 11.87 -3.35 -10.35
C VAL A 895 12.41 -2.82 -11.69
N ARG A 896 11.83 -3.29 -12.79
CA ARG A 896 12.13 -2.82 -14.14
C ARG A 896 10.86 -2.39 -14.88
N LEU A 897 10.92 -1.28 -15.60
CA LEU A 897 9.85 -0.74 -16.42
C LEU A 897 9.84 -1.44 -17.78
N GLU A 898 8.79 -2.18 -18.08
CA GLU A 898 8.63 -2.98 -19.29
C GLU A 898 7.18 -2.92 -19.79
N SER A 899 6.99 -2.52 -21.05
CA SER A 899 5.67 -2.45 -21.70
C SER A 899 4.60 -1.66 -20.89
N GLY A 900 4.96 -0.49 -20.38
CA GLY A 900 4.06 0.38 -19.61
C GLY A 900 3.72 -0.10 -18.20
N CYS A 901 4.48 -1.05 -17.65
CA CYS A 901 4.32 -1.49 -16.26
C CYS A 901 5.66 -1.78 -15.58
N TYR A 902 5.72 -1.68 -14.26
CA TYR A 902 6.87 -2.16 -13.50
C TYR A 902 6.71 -3.66 -13.21
N ARG A 903 7.75 -4.45 -13.50
CA ARG A 903 7.88 -5.86 -13.13
C ARG A 903 8.95 -6.03 -12.07
N GLN A 904 8.80 -7.05 -11.23
CA GLN A 904 9.88 -7.43 -10.30
C GLN A 904 11.13 -7.78 -11.11
N ALA A 905 12.29 -7.36 -10.62
CA ALA A 905 13.60 -7.67 -11.20
C ALA A 905 14.39 -8.52 -10.20
N ALA A 906 13.77 -9.58 -9.68
CA ALA A 906 14.28 -10.28 -8.52
C ALA A 906 15.61 -11.00 -8.82
N ASP A 907 15.73 -11.59 -10.01
CA ASP A 907 16.94 -12.22 -10.52
C ASP A 907 18.11 -11.22 -10.65
N TYR A 908 17.81 -9.96 -11.00
CA TYR A 908 18.83 -8.91 -11.01
C TYR A 908 19.32 -8.61 -9.59
N GLY A 909 18.43 -8.55 -8.60
CA GLY A 909 18.80 -8.43 -7.18
C GLY A 909 19.68 -9.59 -6.68
N LEU A 910 19.36 -10.83 -7.07
CA LEU A 910 20.17 -12.01 -6.75
C LEU A 910 21.57 -11.91 -7.37
N LYS A 911 21.66 -11.48 -8.63
CA LYS A 911 22.93 -11.25 -9.34
C LYS A 911 23.79 -10.20 -8.65
N VAL A 912 23.22 -9.07 -8.24
CA VAL A 912 23.94 -7.98 -7.55
C VAL A 912 24.50 -8.43 -6.21
N LEU A 913 23.80 -9.34 -5.51
CA LEU A 913 24.25 -9.88 -4.23
C LEU A 913 25.18 -11.10 -4.33
N GLY A 914 25.37 -11.67 -5.52
CA GLY A 914 26.13 -12.92 -5.70
C GLY A 914 25.40 -14.15 -5.15
N LEU A 915 24.06 -14.14 -5.15
CA LEU A 915 23.22 -15.26 -4.72
C LEU A 915 22.88 -16.21 -5.90
N PRO A 916 22.58 -17.49 -5.65
CA PRO A 916 22.12 -18.42 -6.68
C PRO A 916 20.82 -17.94 -7.35
N VAL A 917 20.66 -18.23 -8.65
CA VAL A 917 19.43 -17.94 -9.39
C VAL A 917 18.31 -18.84 -8.90
N LEU A 918 17.17 -18.26 -8.51
CA LEU A 918 16.04 -18.98 -7.92
C LEU A 918 14.81 -19.08 -8.86
N ASN A 919 14.90 -18.57 -10.10
CA ASN A 919 13.79 -18.47 -11.05
C ASN A 919 12.52 -17.90 -10.39
N LEU A 920 12.68 -16.72 -9.76
CA LEU A 920 11.57 -16.02 -9.14
C LEU A 920 10.64 -15.48 -10.23
N ALA A 921 9.33 -15.48 -10.00
CA ALA A 921 8.40 -14.98 -11.00
C ALA A 921 8.51 -13.45 -11.16
N ASP A 922 8.81 -12.98 -12.37
CA ASP A 922 8.83 -11.54 -12.74
C ASP A 922 7.40 -11.01 -12.91
N THR A 923 6.70 -10.89 -11.79
CA THR A 923 5.31 -10.44 -11.74
C THR A 923 5.20 -8.92 -11.92
N VAL A 924 4.08 -8.47 -12.49
CA VAL A 924 3.74 -7.04 -12.56
C VAL A 924 3.51 -6.54 -11.13
N VAL A 925 4.21 -5.46 -10.78
CA VAL A 925 4.14 -4.84 -9.47
C VAL A 925 3.00 -3.85 -9.42
N GLN A 926 2.20 -3.96 -8.36
CA GLN A 926 1.19 -2.97 -7.99
C GLN A 926 1.57 -2.38 -6.63
N PRO A 927 1.65 -1.04 -6.51
CA PRO A 927 1.95 -0.42 -5.23
C PRO A 927 0.70 -0.37 -4.34
N GLY A 928 0.92 -0.38 -3.04
CA GLY A 928 -0.08 -0.06 -2.02
C GLY A 928 0.21 1.26 -1.32
N MET A 929 -0.71 1.66 -0.45
CA MET A 929 -0.55 2.85 0.38
C MET A 929 0.74 2.78 1.21
N GLY A 930 1.57 3.82 1.12
CA GLY A 930 2.84 3.92 1.85
C GLY A 930 4.04 3.26 1.17
N ASP A 931 3.85 2.61 0.01
CA ASP A 931 4.98 2.17 -0.81
C ASP A 931 5.72 3.36 -1.45
N ILE A 932 6.97 3.14 -1.81
CA ILE A 932 7.82 4.13 -2.47
C ILE A 932 8.38 3.57 -3.76
N LEU A 933 8.33 4.36 -4.84
CA LEU A 933 9.19 4.17 -6.01
C LEU A 933 10.41 5.08 -5.89
N LEU A 934 11.60 4.48 -5.88
CA LEU A 934 12.87 5.16 -6.03
C LEU A 934 13.36 4.92 -7.46
N GLY A 935 13.14 5.89 -8.34
CA GLY A 935 13.73 6.01 -9.66
C GLY A 935 15.23 6.25 -9.57
N LEU A 936 15.98 5.21 -9.19
CA LEU A 936 17.43 5.24 -9.03
C LEU A 936 18.13 5.23 -10.39
N ASP A 937 17.56 4.53 -11.37
CA ASP A 937 18.12 4.43 -12.71
C ASP A 937 17.74 5.61 -13.62
N TRP A 938 18.54 5.86 -14.65
CA TRP A 938 18.30 6.95 -15.61
C TRP A 938 17.48 6.45 -16.81
N VAL A 939 16.17 6.63 -16.75
CA VAL A 939 15.20 6.16 -17.75
C VAL A 939 14.55 7.33 -18.51
N ALA A 940 15.39 8.19 -19.11
CA ALA A 940 14.93 9.46 -19.70
C ALA A 940 14.11 9.32 -20.99
N ASP A 941 14.24 8.22 -21.71
CA ASP A 941 13.57 7.93 -22.97
C ASP A 941 12.16 7.34 -22.77
N ALA A 942 12.02 6.38 -21.85
CA ALA A 942 10.75 5.67 -21.62
C ALA A 942 9.85 6.36 -20.59
N LEU A 943 10.39 6.88 -19.48
CA LEU A 943 9.56 7.40 -18.38
C LEU A 943 8.58 8.52 -18.79
N PRO A 944 8.93 9.50 -19.66
CA PRO A 944 7.99 10.53 -20.11
C PRO A 944 6.79 9.99 -20.91
N GLN A 945 6.89 8.78 -21.45
CA GLN A 945 5.81 8.10 -22.18
C GLN A 945 4.84 7.41 -21.21
N GLU A 946 5.25 7.21 -19.95
CA GLU A 946 4.55 6.41 -18.94
C GLU A 946 3.94 7.26 -17.81
N THR A 947 3.59 8.52 -18.09
CA THR A 947 2.99 9.43 -17.10
C THR A 947 1.68 8.89 -16.50
N ALA A 948 0.90 8.12 -17.28
CA ALA A 948 -0.30 7.44 -16.79
C ALA A 948 0.03 6.42 -15.68
N LEU A 949 1.11 5.65 -15.84
CA LEU A 949 1.58 4.70 -14.83
C LEU A 949 1.94 5.42 -13.52
N LEU A 950 2.68 6.52 -13.61
CA LEU A 950 3.07 7.32 -12.44
C LEU A 950 1.86 7.88 -11.67
N LYS A 951 0.88 8.44 -12.39
CA LYS A 951 -0.38 8.90 -11.78
C LYS A 951 -1.12 7.75 -11.11
N ALA A 952 -1.22 6.60 -11.77
CA ALA A 952 -1.90 5.43 -11.24
C ALA A 952 -1.23 4.93 -9.94
N TRP A 953 0.10 5.02 -9.83
CA TRP A 953 0.83 4.72 -8.60
C TRP A 953 0.53 5.71 -7.47
N GLN A 954 0.42 7.01 -7.78
CA GLN A 954 0.06 8.05 -6.80
C GLN A 954 -1.38 7.93 -6.30
N VAL A 955 -2.31 7.61 -7.21
CA VAL A 955 -3.71 7.30 -6.89
C VAL A 955 -3.81 6.12 -5.92
N ARG A 956 -2.91 5.13 -6.04
CA ARG A 956 -2.80 4.00 -5.08
C ARG A 956 -2.08 4.35 -3.77
N GLY A 957 -1.49 5.54 -3.67
CA GLY A 957 -0.85 6.03 -2.46
C GLY A 957 0.65 5.76 -2.38
N ALA A 958 1.28 5.43 -3.52
CA ALA A 958 2.73 5.34 -3.61
C ALA A 958 3.36 6.75 -3.65
N ARG A 959 4.53 6.89 -3.02
CA ARG A 959 5.37 8.09 -3.17
C ARG A 959 6.41 7.86 -4.26
N LEU A 960 6.67 8.87 -5.08
CA LEU A 960 7.58 8.81 -6.22
C LEU A 960 8.80 9.70 -5.97
N PHE A 961 9.98 9.10 -5.92
CA PHE A 961 11.26 9.79 -5.80
C PHE A 961 12.16 9.46 -6.97
N PHE A 962 12.84 10.44 -7.53
CA PHE A 962 13.76 10.23 -8.66
C PHE A 962 15.14 10.80 -8.37
N VAL A 963 16.17 10.07 -8.76
CA VAL A 963 17.56 10.53 -8.64
C VAL A 963 17.94 11.38 -9.84
N VAL A 964 18.48 12.57 -9.59
CA VAL A 964 18.96 13.48 -10.63
C VAL A 964 20.49 13.49 -10.59
N TYR A 965 21.11 12.97 -11.64
CA TYR A 965 22.56 12.87 -11.76
C TYR A 965 23.19 14.18 -12.21
N ASP A 966 22.64 14.82 -13.24
CA ASP A 966 23.06 16.14 -13.70
C ASP A 966 21.99 16.81 -14.60
N LEU A 967 22.22 18.07 -14.98
CA LEU A 967 21.42 18.83 -15.94
C LEU A 967 22.26 19.27 -17.15
N LEU A 968 23.40 18.62 -17.38
CA LEU A 968 24.36 19.04 -18.41
C LEU A 968 23.74 19.02 -19.82
N PRO A 969 22.91 18.03 -20.21
CA PRO A 969 22.25 18.05 -21.52
C PRO A 969 21.46 19.32 -21.83
N VAL A 970 20.78 19.89 -20.83
CA VAL A 970 19.95 21.11 -21.02
C VAL A 970 20.74 22.40 -20.81
N ARG A 971 21.78 22.36 -19.95
CA ARG A 971 22.62 23.54 -19.68
C ARG A 971 23.74 23.75 -20.69
N MET A 972 24.23 22.67 -21.29
CA MET A 972 25.35 22.66 -22.24
C MET A 972 25.00 21.84 -23.50
N PRO A 973 23.91 22.16 -24.22
CA PRO A 973 23.40 21.32 -25.31
C PRO A 973 24.41 21.11 -26.45
N HIS A 974 25.35 22.04 -26.65
CA HIS A 974 26.41 21.95 -27.66
C HIS A 974 27.45 20.85 -27.38
N HIS A 975 27.51 20.33 -26.15
CA HIS A 975 28.42 19.24 -25.76
C HIS A 975 27.77 17.85 -25.90
N PHE A 976 26.52 17.76 -26.34
CA PHE A 976 25.76 16.52 -26.47
C PHE A 976 25.22 16.33 -27.90
N PRO A 977 24.95 15.08 -28.32
CA PRO A 977 24.32 14.81 -29.62
C PRO A 977 22.95 15.49 -29.75
N GLU A 978 22.56 15.79 -30.99
CA GLU A 978 21.26 16.39 -31.30
C GLU A 978 20.09 15.56 -30.73
N GLY A 979 19.10 16.23 -30.15
CA GLY A 979 17.91 15.61 -29.54
C GLY A 979 18.05 15.17 -28.08
N ILE A 980 19.27 15.04 -27.53
CA ILE A 980 19.48 14.65 -26.12
C ILE A 980 19.01 15.74 -25.15
N ALA A 981 19.22 17.01 -25.48
CA ALA A 981 18.73 18.14 -24.69
C ALA A 981 17.20 18.13 -24.56
N ASP A 982 16.48 17.93 -25.68
CA ASP A 982 15.01 17.87 -25.69
C ASP A 982 14.48 16.66 -24.91
N MET A 983 15.13 15.50 -25.06
CA MET A 983 14.81 14.30 -24.28
C MET A 983 14.97 14.56 -22.78
N HIS A 984 16.09 15.16 -22.38
CA HIS A 984 16.36 15.46 -20.97
C HIS A 984 15.39 16.53 -20.42
N ALA A 985 15.02 17.52 -21.23
CA ALA A 985 14.01 18.52 -20.85
C ALA A 985 12.63 17.89 -20.65
N ARG A 986 12.20 16.98 -21.52
CA ARG A 986 10.95 16.21 -21.35
C ARG A 986 10.97 15.35 -20.08
N TRP A 987 12.11 14.71 -19.79
CA TRP A 987 12.29 13.94 -18.56
C TRP A 987 12.23 14.81 -17.30
N LEU A 988 12.91 15.96 -17.29
CA LEU A 988 12.84 16.94 -16.19
C LEU A 988 11.41 17.47 -15.97
N ALA A 989 10.67 17.74 -17.06
CA ALA A 989 9.27 18.14 -16.97
C ALA A 989 8.39 17.03 -16.37
N CYS A 990 8.59 15.78 -16.80
CA CYS A 990 7.86 14.61 -16.29
C CYS A 990 8.08 14.40 -14.78
N ILE A 991 9.35 14.32 -14.34
CA ILE A 991 9.65 14.13 -12.91
C ILE A 991 9.29 15.39 -12.10
N GLY A 992 9.42 16.59 -12.68
CA GLY A 992 8.99 17.83 -12.04
C GLY A 992 7.49 17.89 -11.79
N GLN A 993 6.67 17.30 -12.67
CA GLN A 993 5.23 17.23 -12.53
C GLN A 993 4.79 16.13 -11.55
N HIS A 994 5.42 14.96 -11.61
CA HIS A 994 4.94 13.76 -10.93
C HIS A 994 5.70 13.38 -9.66
N ALA A 995 6.94 13.83 -9.43
CA ALA A 995 7.69 13.43 -8.25
C ALA A 995 7.17 14.09 -6.97
N ASP A 996 7.18 13.31 -5.88
CA ASP A 996 7.07 13.80 -4.51
C ASP A 996 8.39 14.40 -4.03
N GLY A 997 9.52 13.82 -4.47
CA GLY A 997 10.85 14.36 -4.20
C GLY A 997 11.90 14.05 -5.27
N LEU A 998 12.88 14.94 -5.42
CA LEU A 998 14.05 14.76 -6.27
C LEU A 998 15.31 14.65 -5.41
N LEU A 999 16.09 13.59 -5.64
CA LEU A 999 17.31 13.25 -4.91
C LEU A 999 18.52 13.52 -5.81
N CYS A 1000 19.17 14.66 -5.63
CA CYS A 1000 20.33 15.04 -6.43
C CYS A 1000 21.61 14.44 -5.89
N ILE A 1001 22.54 14.02 -6.76
CA ILE A 1001 23.82 13.43 -6.32
C ILE A 1001 24.83 14.45 -5.77
N SER A 1002 24.47 15.73 -5.74
CA SER A 1002 25.24 16.81 -5.12
C SER A 1002 24.32 17.99 -4.83
N ARG A 1003 24.74 18.85 -3.90
CA ARG A 1003 24.04 20.11 -3.63
C ARG A 1003 24.07 21.02 -4.85
N SER A 1004 25.18 21.03 -5.59
CA SER A 1004 25.32 21.77 -6.84
C SER A 1004 24.26 21.38 -7.87
N VAL A 1005 23.99 20.08 -8.03
CA VAL A 1005 22.93 19.60 -8.93
C VAL A 1005 21.55 20.00 -8.39
N ALA A 1006 21.31 19.94 -7.07
CA ALA A 1006 20.05 20.39 -6.47
C ALA A 1006 19.79 21.88 -6.75
N ASP A 1007 20.81 22.73 -6.62
CA ASP A 1007 20.71 24.16 -6.93
C ASP A 1007 20.45 24.41 -8.43
N ASP A 1008 21.04 23.59 -9.31
CA ASP A 1008 20.77 23.64 -10.75
C ASP A 1008 19.35 23.19 -11.10
N VAL A 1009 18.81 22.14 -10.47
CA VAL A 1009 17.40 21.73 -10.62
C VAL A 1009 16.47 22.89 -10.24
N ARG A 1010 16.72 23.54 -9.10
CA ARG A 1010 15.91 24.67 -8.64
C ARG A 1010 15.90 25.80 -9.65
N ARG A 1011 17.09 26.22 -10.12
CA ARG A 1011 17.21 27.27 -11.13
C ARG A 1011 16.48 26.92 -12.42
N TRP A 1012 16.61 25.67 -12.87
CA TRP A 1012 15.90 25.20 -14.06
C TRP A 1012 14.38 25.26 -13.90
N PHE A 1013 13.82 24.87 -12.75
CA PHE A 1013 12.38 24.96 -12.49
C PHE A 1013 11.89 26.37 -12.21
N ASP A 1014 12.72 27.28 -11.73
CA ASP A 1014 12.37 28.70 -11.66
C ASP A 1014 12.18 29.29 -13.07
N GLU A 1015 13.00 28.85 -14.03
CA GLU A 1015 12.92 29.24 -15.45
C GLU A 1015 11.83 28.46 -16.22
N HIS A 1016 11.60 27.19 -15.86
CA HIS A 1016 10.69 26.25 -16.52
C HIS A 1016 9.77 25.56 -15.50
N PRO A 1017 8.81 26.30 -14.89
CA PRO A 1017 8.03 25.79 -13.77
C PRO A 1017 7.14 24.62 -14.19
N PRO A 1018 7.23 23.44 -13.53
CA PRO A 1018 6.35 22.31 -13.82
C PRO A 1018 4.89 22.63 -13.47
N HIS A 1019 3.96 22.01 -14.21
CA HIS A 1019 2.52 22.10 -13.95
C HIS A 1019 2.13 21.20 -12.78
N ARG A 1020 2.19 21.72 -11.54
CA ARG A 1020 1.80 21.00 -10.31
C ARG A 1020 1.07 21.91 -9.32
N GLY A 1021 0.19 21.32 -8.50
CA GLY A 1021 -0.56 22.01 -7.45
C GLY A 1021 0.02 21.86 -6.04
N ARG A 1022 1.14 21.13 -5.88
CA ARG A 1022 1.76 20.78 -4.59
C ARG A 1022 3.24 21.12 -4.57
N GLU A 1023 3.83 21.27 -3.38
CA GLU A 1023 5.27 21.53 -3.23
C GLU A 1023 6.12 20.36 -3.71
N LEU A 1024 7.34 20.62 -4.18
CA LEU A 1024 8.31 19.59 -4.59
C LEU A 1024 9.50 19.54 -3.63
N ALA A 1025 9.71 18.40 -2.98
CA ALA A 1025 10.92 18.22 -2.18
C ALA A 1025 12.14 18.08 -3.10
N ILE A 1026 13.19 18.85 -2.84
CA ILE A 1026 14.47 18.74 -3.55
C ILE A 1026 15.55 18.59 -2.48
N GLY A 1027 16.30 17.50 -2.55
CA GLY A 1027 17.35 17.19 -1.60
C GLY A 1027 18.59 16.68 -2.32
N TYR A 1028 19.65 16.44 -1.54
CA TYR A 1028 20.90 15.93 -2.10
C TYR A 1028 21.55 14.85 -1.23
N PHE A 1029 22.29 13.96 -1.86
CA PHE A 1029 23.14 12.98 -1.22
C PHE A 1029 24.43 12.83 -2.01
N HIS A 1030 25.49 12.31 -1.40
CA HIS A 1030 26.76 12.08 -2.09
C HIS A 1030 26.92 10.59 -2.42
N PRO A 1031 27.19 10.22 -3.69
CA PRO A 1031 27.48 8.85 -4.08
C PRO A 1031 28.66 8.24 -3.31
N GLY A 1032 28.54 6.95 -3.02
CA GLY A 1032 29.61 6.18 -2.41
C GLY A 1032 30.76 5.92 -3.39
N ASN A 1033 31.94 5.57 -2.86
CA ASN A 1033 33.12 5.36 -3.71
C ASN A 1033 34.03 4.19 -3.27
N ASP A 1034 33.58 3.30 -2.38
CA ASP A 1034 34.36 2.11 -2.04
C ASP A 1034 34.48 1.16 -3.24
N PRO A 1035 35.69 0.68 -3.57
CA PRO A 1035 35.93 -0.15 -4.75
C PRO A 1035 35.58 -1.65 -4.59
N ALA A 1036 35.22 -2.11 -3.38
CA ALA A 1036 35.23 -3.52 -3.03
C ALA A 1036 34.02 -4.38 -3.51
N SER A 1037 33.03 -3.85 -4.26
CA SER A 1037 31.76 -4.57 -4.42
C SER A 1037 31.11 -4.59 -5.81
N THR A 1038 31.72 -4.04 -6.87
CA THR A 1038 31.00 -3.83 -8.14
C THR A 1038 31.40 -4.68 -9.35
N ARG A 1039 32.52 -5.44 -9.34
CA ARG A 1039 32.95 -6.26 -10.49
C ARG A 1039 33.72 -7.55 -10.10
N PRO A 1040 33.65 -8.62 -10.91
CA PRO A 1040 34.62 -9.72 -10.86
C PRO A 1040 35.97 -9.28 -11.45
N SER A 1041 37.08 -9.63 -10.79
CA SER A 1041 38.45 -9.33 -11.25
C SER A 1041 38.75 -9.94 -12.60
N THR A 1042 39.09 -9.11 -13.60
CA THR A 1042 39.62 -9.56 -14.90
C THR A 1042 41.15 -9.66 -14.93
N GLY A 1043 41.81 -9.36 -13.80
CA GLY A 1043 43.28 -9.39 -13.66
C GLY A 1043 44.00 -8.16 -14.24
N LEU A 1044 45.33 -8.18 -14.15
CA LEU A 1044 46.20 -7.15 -14.74
C LEU A 1044 46.66 -7.61 -16.14
N PRO A 1045 46.75 -6.72 -17.15
CA PRO A 1045 47.30 -7.07 -18.46
C PRO A 1045 48.79 -7.47 -18.37
N ASP A 1046 49.27 -8.30 -19.30
CA ASP A 1046 50.63 -8.89 -19.28
C ASP A 1046 51.78 -7.87 -19.18
N ASN A 1047 51.55 -6.63 -19.66
CA ASN A 1047 52.52 -5.53 -19.62
C ASN A 1047 52.28 -4.52 -18.48
N ALA A 1048 51.33 -4.76 -17.58
CA ALA A 1048 50.94 -3.82 -16.53
C ALA A 1048 52.11 -3.44 -15.62
N GLU A 1049 52.88 -4.41 -15.12
CA GLU A 1049 53.98 -4.15 -14.18
C GLU A 1049 55.10 -3.30 -14.80
N VAL A 1050 55.35 -3.46 -16.11
CA VAL A 1050 56.34 -2.66 -16.85
C VAL A 1050 55.87 -1.20 -16.96
N LEU A 1051 54.60 -1.00 -17.31
CA LEU A 1051 54.01 0.34 -17.44
C LEU A 1051 53.87 1.04 -16.07
N LEU A 1052 53.43 0.33 -15.03
CA LEU A 1052 53.33 0.84 -13.66
C LEU A 1052 54.70 1.27 -13.12
N SER A 1053 55.74 0.44 -13.30
CA SER A 1053 57.11 0.79 -12.91
C SER A 1053 57.62 2.04 -13.62
N ARG A 1054 57.28 2.17 -14.91
CA ARG A 1054 57.62 3.34 -15.72
C ARG A 1054 56.89 4.59 -15.25
N TRP A 1055 55.58 4.50 -14.99
CA TRP A 1055 54.78 5.62 -14.51
C TRP A 1055 55.14 6.04 -13.09
N HIS A 1056 55.68 5.14 -12.27
CA HIS A 1056 56.24 5.46 -10.96
C HIS A 1056 57.58 6.22 -11.05
N ALA A 1057 58.40 5.92 -12.06
CA ALA A 1057 59.73 6.53 -12.23
C ALA A 1057 59.70 7.97 -12.80
N ALA A 1058 58.59 8.40 -13.41
CA ALA A 1058 58.41 9.73 -14.00
C ALA A 1058 57.14 10.42 -13.46
N PRO A 1059 57.05 11.76 -13.44
CA PRO A 1059 55.83 12.46 -13.01
C PRO A 1059 54.65 12.21 -13.96
N THR A 1060 53.83 11.21 -13.64
CA THR A 1060 52.69 10.76 -14.46
C THR A 1060 51.37 11.35 -13.96
N PHE A 1061 50.59 11.99 -14.83
CA PHE A 1061 49.28 12.55 -14.52
C PHE A 1061 48.18 11.67 -15.08
N LEU A 1062 47.12 11.48 -14.29
CA LEU A 1062 46.01 10.60 -14.63
C LEU A 1062 44.75 11.41 -14.97
N MET A 1063 44.08 11.06 -16.06
CA MET A 1063 42.69 11.46 -16.34
C MET A 1063 41.82 10.21 -16.37
N VAL A 1064 40.66 10.25 -15.71
CA VAL A 1064 39.72 9.13 -15.64
C VAL A 1064 38.34 9.58 -16.11
N GLY A 1065 37.80 8.89 -17.12
CA GLY A 1065 36.47 9.12 -17.65
C GLY A 1065 36.38 8.92 -19.16
N THR A 1066 35.17 8.68 -19.66
CA THR A 1066 34.87 8.63 -21.09
C THR A 1066 35.32 9.91 -21.79
N ILE A 1067 35.90 9.79 -22.98
CA ILE A 1067 36.34 10.96 -23.77
C ILE A 1067 35.11 11.63 -24.38
N GLU A 1068 34.72 12.77 -23.81
CA GLU A 1068 33.56 13.58 -24.25
C GLU A 1068 33.98 15.05 -24.38
N PRO A 1069 33.30 15.87 -25.21
CA PRO A 1069 33.65 17.27 -25.45
C PRO A 1069 33.80 18.10 -24.16
N ARG A 1070 32.88 17.90 -23.22
CA ARG A 1070 32.86 18.61 -21.93
C ARG A 1070 33.94 18.19 -20.93
N LYS A 1071 34.67 17.09 -21.16
CA LYS A 1071 35.59 16.52 -20.14
C LYS A 1071 36.99 17.17 -20.16
N GLY A 1072 37.22 18.11 -21.08
CA GLY A 1072 38.46 18.90 -21.12
C GLY A 1072 39.69 18.11 -21.57
N HIS A 1073 39.54 16.92 -22.16
CA HIS A 1073 40.66 16.11 -22.67
C HIS A 1073 41.48 16.84 -23.75
N ALA A 1074 40.82 17.64 -24.60
CA ALA A 1074 41.51 18.45 -25.61
C ALA A 1074 42.42 19.52 -24.95
N MET A 1075 41.88 20.26 -23.98
CA MET A 1075 42.62 21.27 -23.22
C MET A 1075 43.78 20.66 -22.43
N ALA A 1076 43.56 19.49 -21.82
CA ALA A 1076 44.62 18.76 -21.15
C ALA A 1076 45.73 18.37 -22.14
N LEU A 1077 45.39 17.81 -23.29
CA LEU A 1077 46.38 17.48 -24.33
C LEU A 1077 47.16 18.73 -24.78
N ASP A 1078 46.49 19.86 -24.99
CA ASP A 1078 47.14 21.13 -25.35
C ASP A 1078 48.12 21.60 -24.26
N ALA A 1079 47.76 21.44 -22.97
CA ALA A 1079 48.66 21.77 -21.85
C ALA A 1079 49.90 20.86 -21.82
N PHE A 1080 49.73 19.56 -22.06
CA PHE A 1080 50.85 18.61 -22.10
C PHE A 1080 51.75 18.82 -23.32
N GLU A 1081 51.20 19.14 -24.49
CA GLU A 1081 51.98 19.51 -25.68
C GLU A 1081 52.87 20.72 -25.40
N ARG A 1082 52.33 21.81 -24.81
CA ARG A 1082 53.13 22.98 -24.40
C ARG A 1082 54.23 22.60 -23.41
N LEU A 1083 53.95 21.73 -22.44
CA LEU A 1083 54.94 21.27 -21.47
C LEU A 1083 56.06 20.45 -22.13
N TRP A 1084 55.72 19.57 -23.07
CA TRP A 1084 56.71 18.77 -23.82
C TRP A 1084 57.56 19.65 -24.74
N GLU A 1085 56.98 20.65 -25.40
CA GLU A 1085 57.72 21.65 -26.19
C GLU A 1085 58.69 22.46 -25.34
N GLN A 1086 58.32 22.75 -24.09
CA GLN A 1086 59.16 23.45 -23.10
C GLN A 1086 60.18 22.52 -22.41
N GLY A 1087 60.28 21.26 -22.83
CA GLY A 1087 61.25 20.29 -22.31
C GLY A 1087 60.93 19.74 -20.93
N VAL A 1088 59.68 19.87 -20.45
CA VAL A 1088 59.25 19.33 -19.14
C VAL A 1088 58.96 17.84 -19.27
N ASP A 1089 59.60 17.01 -18.44
CA ASP A 1089 59.45 15.54 -18.45
C ASP A 1089 58.26 15.10 -17.59
N VAL A 1090 57.07 15.12 -18.19
CA VAL A 1090 55.80 14.66 -17.58
C VAL A 1090 55.09 13.70 -18.53
N ALA A 1091 54.32 12.76 -17.97
CA ALA A 1091 53.49 11.84 -18.74
C ALA A 1091 52.00 12.05 -18.47
N LEU A 1092 51.15 11.80 -19.47
CA LEU A 1092 49.69 11.82 -19.37
C LEU A 1092 49.13 10.43 -19.65
N VAL A 1093 48.35 9.89 -18.70
CA VAL A 1093 47.60 8.63 -18.83
C VAL A 1093 46.11 8.97 -18.80
N ILE A 1094 45.41 8.64 -19.87
CA ILE A 1094 43.95 8.78 -20.00
C ILE A 1094 43.34 7.38 -19.88
N VAL A 1095 42.44 7.18 -18.93
CA VAL A 1095 41.69 5.93 -18.73
C VAL A 1095 40.21 6.17 -19.01
N GLY A 1096 39.70 5.57 -20.08
CA GLY A 1096 38.31 5.70 -20.48
C GLY A 1096 38.09 5.41 -21.95
N ARG A 1097 36.86 5.02 -22.29
CA ARG A 1097 36.45 4.69 -23.66
C ARG A 1097 36.25 5.97 -24.49
N GLU A 1098 36.29 5.82 -25.81
CA GLU A 1098 35.87 6.86 -26.75
C GLU A 1098 34.36 7.13 -26.57
N GLY A 1099 33.99 8.40 -26.36
CA GLY A 1099 32.60 8.83 -26.20
C GLY A 1099 32.02 9.40 -27.50
N TRP A 1100 31.06 10.31 -27.38
CA TRP A 1100 30.42 10.97 -28.53
C TRP A 1100 31.15 12.24 -28.96
N MET A 1101 30.96 12.66 -30.22
CA MET A 1101 31.43 13.95 -30.77
C MET A 1101 32.94 14.20 -30.55
N CYS A 1102 33.74 13.15 -30.46
CA CYS A 1102 35.17 13.24 -30.15
C CYS A 1102 36.08 12.67 -31.25
N ASP A 1103 35.54 12.39 -32.45
CA ASP A 1103 36.27 11.75 -33.55
C ASP A 1103 37.60 12.47 -33.87
N THR A 1104 37.58 13.81 -33.89
CA THR A 1104 38.78 14.62 -34.14
C THR A 1104 39.82 14.48 -33.02
N LEU A 1105 39.38 14.48 -31.76
CA LEU A 1105 40.27 14.34 -30.61
C LEU A 1105 40.81 12.91 -30.49
N ALA A 1106 39.97 11.91 -30.70
CA ALA A 1106 40.38 10.51 -30.68
C ALA A 1106 41.37 10.19 -31.81
N ALA A 1107 41.15 10.75 -33.02
CA ALA A 1107 42.12 10.67 -34.11
C ALA A 1107 43.45 11.36 -33.76
N ARG A 1108 43.40 12.53 -33.10
CA ARG A 1108 44.59 13.24 -32.62
C ARG A 1108 45.35 12.41 -31.59
N LEU A 1109 44.67 11.82 -30.60
CA LEU A 1109 45.29 10.97 -29.58
C LEU A 1109 45.96 9.72 -30.19
N ARG A 1110 45.29 9.04 -31.13
CA ARG A 1110 45.79 7.82 -31.79
C ARG A 1110 47.01 8.07 -32.69
N SER A 1111 47.13 9.26 -33.26
CA SER A 1111 48.23 9.63 -34.18
C SER A 1111 49.32 10.49 -33.53
N HIS A 1112 49.20 10.78 -32.22
CA HIS A 1112 50.10 11.69 -31.52
C HIS A 1112 51.53 11.11 -31.39
N ALA A 1113 52.55 11.92 -31.67
CA ALA A 1113 53.96 11.48 -31.67
C ALA A 1113 54.47 10.97 -30.30
N GLN A 1114 53.82 11.38 -29.20
CA GLN A 1114 54.16 10.96 -27.84
C GLN A 1114 53.41 9.69 -27.37
N LEU A 1115 52.49 9.13 -28.18
CA LEU A 1115 51.68 7.96 -27.80
C LEU A 1115 52.57 6.72 -27.55
N GLY A 1116 52.35 6.02 -26.44
CA GLY A 1116 53.17 4.90 -25.97
C GLY A 1116 54.50 5.31 -25.32
N TRP A 1117 54.85 6.60 -25.36
CA TRP A 1117 56.04 7.14 -24.72
C TRP A 1117 55.72 8.07 -23.54
N ARG A 1118 55.14 9.25 -23.78
CA ARG A 1118 54.70 10.19 -22.73
C ARG A 1118 53.18 10.38 -22.67
N LEU A 1119 52.45 9.89 -23.67
CA LEU A 1119 51.00 9.87 -23.73
C LEU A 1119 50.51 8.42 -23.76
N PHE A 1120 49.54 8.08 -22.93
CA PHE A 1120 48.91 6.76 -22.89
C PHE A 1120 47.39 6.92 -22.86
N TRP A 1121 46.69 6.20 -23.72
CA TRP A 1121 45.23 6.09 -23.69
C TRP A 1121 44.85 4.62 -23.51
N LEU A 1122 44.21 4.33 -22.38
CA LEU A 1122 43.73 3.00 -22.01
C LEU A 1122 42.21 2.98 -22.15
N ASP A 1123 41.72 2.34 -23.21
CA ASP A 1123 40.28 2.25 -23.52
C ASP A 1123 39.53 1.26 -22.62
N GLN A 1124 40.23 0.21 -22.13
CA GLN A 1124 39.70 -0.84 -21.28
C GLN A 1124 40.67 -1.12 -20.12
N ALA A 1125 40.55 -0.38 -19.01
CA ALA A 1125 41.20 -0.73 -17.75
C ALA A 1125 40.20 -1.43 -16.83
N SER A 1126 40.62 -2.57 -16.25
CA SER A 1126 39.89 -3.17 -15.13
C SER A 1126 39.94 -2.25 -13.91
N ASP A 1127 39.00 -2.43 -12.97
CA ASP A 1127 39.01 -1.64 -11.74
C ASP A 1127 40.35 -1.88 -11.01
N GLU A 1128 40.81 -3.13 -10.93
CA GLU A 1128 42.11 -3.48 -10.32
C GLU A 1128 43.28 -2.77 -11.01
N TYR A 1129 43.26 -2.65 -12.34
CA TYR A 1129 44.33 -1.95 -13.05
C TYR A 1129 44.26 -0.44 -12.80
N LEU A 1130 43.07 0.15 -12.84
CA LEU A 1130 42.85 1.56 -12.52
C LEU A 1130 43.30 1.90 -11.09
N GLU A 1131 43.01 1.02 -10.13
CA GLU A 1131 43.51 1.15 -8.75
C GLU A 1131 45.04 1.24 -8.71
N ARG A 1132 45.73 0.34 -9.41
CA ARG A 1132 47.20 0.36 -9.47
C ARG A 1132 47.73 1.62 -10.17
N ILE A 1133 46.99 2.15 -11.15
CA ILE A 1133 47.33 3.42 -11.82
C ILE A 1133 47.21 4.59 -10.84
N TYR A 1134 46.15 4.65 -10.02
CA TYR A 1134 46.03 5.64 -8.95
C TYR A 1134 47.21 5.54 -7.94
N ASP A 1135 47.73 4.34 -7.71
CA ASP A 1135 48.86 4.12 -6.78
C ASP A 1135 50.22 4.56 -7.35
N VAL A 1136 50.39 4.68 -8.66
CA VAL A 1136 51.66 5.15 -9.27
C VAL A 1136 51.58 6.57 -9.83
N ALA A 1137 50.38 7.12 -10.04
CA ALA A 1137 50.21 8.47 -10.55
C ALA A 1137 50.75 9.54 -9.58
N ARG A 1138 51.13 10.68 -10.16
CA ARG A 1138 51.58 11.90 -9.47
C ARG A 1138 50.43 12.78 -9.04
N ALA A 1139 49.46 12.98 -9.92
CA ALA A 1139 48.23 13.71 -9.63
C ALA A 1139 47.13 13.29 -10.60
N LEU A 1140 45.88 13.42 -10.16
CA LEU A 1140 44.70 13.34 -11.02
C LEU A 1140 44.45 14.72 -11.67
N VAL A 1141 44.13 14.76 -12.95
CA VAL A 1141 43.66 15.95 -13.67
C VAL A 1141 42.19 15.78 -14.02
N ALA A 1142 41.34 16.62 -13.43
CA ALA A 1142 39.91 16.70 -13.71
C ALA A 1142 39.59 18.03 -14.40
N ALA A 1143 39.64 18.03 -15.74
CA ALA A 1143 39.49 19.23 -16.56
C ALA A 1143 38.06 19.50 -17.06
N SER A 1144 37.07 18.77 -16.54
CA SER A 1144 35.67 18.85 -16.99
C SER A 1144 35.08 20.25 -16.85
N GLU A 1145 34.38 20.71 -17.88
CA GLU A 1145 33.65 21.99 -17.91
C GLU A 1145 32.34 21.91 -17.11
N GLY A 1146 31.79 20.70 -16.95
CA GLY A 1146 30.62 20.41 -16.13
C GLY A 1146 30.58 18.94 -15.73
N GLU A 1147 30.14 18.68 -14.49
CA GLU A 1147 29.96 17.35 -13.89
C GLU A 1147 28.76 17.32 -12.97
N GLY A 1148 28.20 16.12 -12.72
CA GLY A 1148 27.19 15.91 -11.69
C GLY A 1148 27.75 15.73 -10.27
N PHE A 1149 28.91 15.06 -10.15
CA PHE A 1149 29.58 14.82 -8.85
C PHE A 1149 31.11 14.76 -8.97
N GLY A 1150 31.65 13.90 -9.85
CA GLY A 1150 33.09 13.74 -10.04
C GLY A 1150 33.72 12.64 -9.17
N LEU A 1151 33.22 11.40 -9.27
CA LEU A 1151 33.75 10.24 -8.54
C LEU A 1151 35.29 10.10 -8.56
N PRO A 1152 36.00 10.29 -9.69
CA PRO A 1152 37.46 10.16 -9.73
C PRO A 1152 38.21 11.09 -8.76
N LEU A 1153 37.69 12.30 -8.51
CA LEU A 1153 38.32 13.25 -7.57
C LEU A 1153 38.33 12.68 -6.16
N VAL A 1154 37.22 12.04 -5.79
CA VAL A 1154 37.03 11.49 -4.46
C VAL A 1154 37.86 10.20 -4.29
N GLU A 1155 37.94 9.37 -5.34
CA GLU A 1155 38.81 8.19 -5.40
C GLU A 1155 40.30 8.54 -5.24
N ALA A 1156 40.77 9.55 -5.99
CA ALA A 1156 42.12 10.06 -5.88
C ALA A 1156 42.44 10.54 -4.45
N ALA A 1157 41.52 11.29 -3.84
CA ALA A 1157 41.70 11.84 -2.50
C ALA A 1157 41.80 10.77 -1.40
N ARG A 1158 41.01 9.69 -1.47
CA ARG A 1158 41.10 8.56 -0.52
C ARG A 1158 42.47 7.88 -0.57
N ARG A 1159 43.12 7.89 -1.73
CA ARG A 1159 44.46 7.32 -1.95
C ARG A 1159 45.60 8.31 -1.72
N GLY A 1160 45.30 9.52 -1.24
CA GLY A 1160 46.27 10.59 -1.05
C GLY A 1160 46.92 11.06 -2.35
N LEU A 1161 46.25 10.86 -3.49
CA LEU A 1161 46.69 11.36 -4.79
C LEU A 1161 46.26 12.84 -4.92
N PRO A 1162 47.20 13.79 -5.13
CA PRO A 1162 46.85 15.18 -5.39
C PRO A 1162 45.88 15.31 -6.57
N VAL A 1163 44.93 16.23 -6.46
CA VAL A 1163 43.91 16.48 -7.49
C VAL A 1163 44.12 17.88 -8.07
N ILE A 1164 44.19 17.98 -9.39
CA ILE A 1164 44.09 19.23 -10.14
C ILE A 1164 42.69 19.25 -10.76
N ALA A 1165 41.86 20.22 -10.39
CA ALA A 1165 40.46 20.29 -10.82
C ALA A 1165 40.15 21.64 -11.46
N ARG A 1166 39.30 21.67 -12.50
CA ARG A 1166 38.77 22.95 -13.02
C ARG A 1166 37.92 23.62 -11.94
N ASP A 1167 37.96 24.95 -11.87
CA ASP A 1167 37.22 25.72 -10.88
C ASP A 1167 35.70 25.79 -11.17
N ILE A 1168 34.98 24.69 -10.88
CA ILE A 1168 33.51 24.59 -11.04
C ILE A 1168 32.81 24.29 -9.70
N PRO A 1169 31.52 24.68 -9.52
CA PRO A 1169 30.82 24.56 -8.23
C PRO A 1169 30.86 23.16 -7.61
N VAL A 1170 30.57 22.12 -8.40
CA VAL A 1170 30.55 20.73 -7.92
C VAL A 1170 31.93 20.24 -7.49
N PHE A 1171 33.01 20.64 -8.19
CA PHE A 1171 34.36 20.28 -7.79
C PHE A 1171 34.76 20.99 -6.51
N ARG A 1172 34.33 22.25 -6.30
CA ARG A 1172 34.48 22.88 -4.99
C ARG A 1172 33.73 22.11 -3.91
N GLU A 1173 32.49 21.69 -4.16
CA GLU A 1173 31.71 20.91 -3.20
C GLU A 1173 32.42 19.62 -2.78
N VAL A 1174 32.92 18.83 -3.73
CA VAL A 1174 33.48 17.49 -3.42
C VAL A 1174 34.96 17.49 -3.07
N SER A 1175 35.71 18.54 -3.43
CA SER A 1175 37.18 18.55 -3.31
C SER A 1175 37.79 19.75 -2.57
N SER A 1176 36.95 20.62 -1.99
CA SER A 1176 37.41 21.70 -1.11
C SER A 1176 38.26 21.16 0.03
N GLY A 1177 39.55 21.53 0.03
CA GLY A 1177 40.52 21.15 1.05
C GLY A 1177 41.64 20.22 0.57
N PHE A 1178 41.55 19.65 -0.63
CA PHE A 1178 42.63 18.82 -1.19
C PHE A 1178 42.92 19.01 -2.70
N ALA A 1179 42.04 19.67 -3.46
CA ALA A 1179 42.30 19.97 -4.88
C ALA A 1179 43.04 21.30 -5.10
N ILE A 1180 43.87 21.33 -6.14
CA ILE A 1180 44.44 22.54 -6.75
C ILE A 1180 43.49 22.95 -7.88
N PHE A 1181 42.88 24.12 -7.75
CA PHE A 1181 41.98 24.64 -8.78
C PHE A 1181 42.73 25.43 -9.86
N PHE A 1182 42.33 25.24 -11.12
CA PHE A 1182 42.80 26.03 -12.25
C PHE A 1182 41.62 26.70 -12.96
N ASP A 1183 41.88 27.85 -13.57
CA ASP A 1183 40.90 28.57 -14.38
C ASP A 1183 40.72 27.88 -15.73
N GLY A 1184 39.48 27.59 -16.10
CA GLY A 1184 39.14 26.87 -17.32
C GLY A 1184 39.16 27.73 -18.60
N THR A 1185 39.35 29.05 -18.49
CA THR A 1185 39.28 29.96 -19.64
C THR A 1185 40.55 30.00 -20.49
N ASP A 1186 41.69 29.56 -19.94
CA ASP A 1186 42.98 29.52 -20.66
C ASP A 1186 43.83 28.31 -20.24
N VAL A 1187 44.55 27.74 -21.21
CA VAL A 1187 45.43 26.56 -21.05
C VAL A 1187 46.58 26.86 -20.09
N ASP A 1188 47.04 28.11 -20.00
CA ASP A 1188 48.20 28.48 -19.17
C ASP A 1188 47.97 28.22 -17.67
N SER A 1189 46.75 28.41 -17.16
CA SER A 1189 46.42 28.09 -15.76
C SER A 1189 46.60 26.61 -15.45
N LEU A 1190 46.21 25.73 -16.39
CA LEU A 1190 46.40 24.28 -16.25
C LEU A 1190 47.89 23.89 -16.34
N VAL A 1191 48.66 24.51 -17.24
CA VAL A 1191 50.11 24.31 -17.36
C VAL A 1191 50.81 24.64 -16.04
N GLU A 1192 50.45 25.77 -15.40
CA GLU A 1192 51.01 26.16 -14.10
C GLU A 1192 50.63 25.18 -12.98
N ALA A 1193 49.38 24.73 -12.93
CA ALA A 1193 48.91 23.75 -11.96
C ALA A 1193 49.66 22.40 -12.10
N ILE A 1194 49.86 21.92 -13.33
CA ILE A 1194 50.62 20.70 -13.63
C ILE A 1194 52.09 20.87 -13.23
N ARG A 1195 52.73 22.01 -13.56
CA ARG A 1195 54.13 22.29 -13.16
C ARG A 1195 54.29 22.30 -11.63
N ARG A 1196 53.34 22.87 -10.92
CA ARG A 1196 53.33 22.89 -9.45
C ARG A 1196 53.21 21.48 -8.88
N ALA A 1197 52.27 20.69 -9.39
CA ALA A 1197 52.07 19.31 -8.94
C ALA A 1197 53.24 18.38 -9.29
N ALA A 1198 53.89 18.57 -10.44
CA ALA A 1198 55.07 17.80 -10.83
C ALA A 1198 56.21 17.95 -9.79
N ARG A 1199 56.37 19.15 -9.21
CA ARG A 1199 57.41 19.48 -8.21
C ARG A 1199 57.06 19.08 -6.77
N THR A 1200 55.83 18.69 -6.48
CA THR A 1200 55.35 18.48 -5.09
C THR A 1200 55.38 17.01 -4.69
N GLU A 1201 56.29 16.57 -3.81
CA GLU A 1201 56.38 15.16 -3.39
C GLU A 1201 55.07 14.61 -2.81
N ARG A 1202 54.64 13.43 -3.30
CA ARG A 1202 53.36 12.78 -2.93
C ARG A 1202 53.22 12.57 -1.41
N ALA A 1203 54.33 12.30 -0.72
CA ALA A 1203 54.39 12.09 0.74
C ALA A 1203 53.97 13.31 1.59
N SER A 1204 53.90 14.51 0.98
CA SER A 1204 53.46 15.74 1.66
C SER A 1204 51.94 15.89 1.75
N THR A 1205 51.18 15.07 1.02
CA THR A 1205 49.71 15.08 1.00
C THR A 1205 49.18 13.99 1.94
N LYS A 1206 48.56 14.38 3.06
CA LYS A 1206 47.86 13.40 3.93
C LYS A 1206 46.67 12.83 3.17
N ALA A 1207 46.50 11.51 3.18
CA ALA A 1207 45.26 10.88 2.73
C ALA A 1207 44.10 11.51 3.51
N ALA A 1208 43.12 12.05 2.80
CA ALA A 1208 41.93 12.62 3.42
C ALA A 1208 41.08 11.44 3.91
N SER A 1209 41.14 11.14 5.21
CA SER A 1209 40.36 10.05 5.81
C SER A 1209 38.84 10.24 5.67
N ASN A 1210 38.39 11.43 5.24
CA ASN A 1210 36.99 11.81 4.99
C ASN A 1210 36.69 12.10 3.50
N ALA A 1211 37.45 11.55 2.54
CA ALA A 1211 37.19 11.75 1.12
C ALA A 1211 35.95 10.97 0.63
N GLY A 1212 34.77 11.51 0.93
CA GLY A 1212 33.46 11.01 0.49
C GLY A 1212 32.91 9.84 1.32
N PRO A 1213 31.59 9.60 1.23
CA PRO A 1213 30.93 8.52 1.95
C PRO A 1213 31.24 7.13 1.35
N SER A 1214 31.09 6.09 2.18
CA SER A 1214 30.97 4.71 1.71
C SER A 1214 29.61 4.47 1.05
N TRP A 1215 29.47 3.38 0.28
CA TRP A 1215 28.16 2.97 -0.24
C TRP A 1215 27.14 2.75 0.88
N GLU A 1216 27.58 2.19 2.02
CA GLU A 1216 26.77 2.00 3.21
C GLU A 1216 26.28 3.35 3.77
N ALA A 1217 27.17 4.34 3.92
CA ALA A 1217 26.81 5.67 4.44
C ALA A 1217 25.88 6.44 3.48
N THR A 1218 26.14 6.36 2.17
CA THR A 1218 25.27 6.93 1.14
C THR A 1218 23.86 6.33 1.21
N THR A 1219 23.79 5.00 1.28
CA THR A 1219 22.52 4.28 1.33
C THR A 1219 21.75 4.55 2.62
N HIS A 1220 22.42 4.64 3.77
CA HIS A 1220 21.77 5.04 5.02
C HIS A 1220 21.21 6.46 4.98
N THR A 1221 21.94 7.39 4.36
CA THR A 1221 21.46 8.77 4.16
C THR A 1221 20.19 8.76 3.32
N LEU A 1222 20.22 8.08 2.17
CA LEU A 1222 19.05 7.92 1.30
C LEU A 1222 17.86 7.28 2.02
N TRP A 1223 18.10 6.18 2.74
CA TRP A 1223 17.09 5.48 3.51
C TRP A 1223 16.41 6.42 4.52
N SER A 1224 17.20 7.17 5.29
CA SER A 1224 16.68 8.13 6.28
C SER A 1224 15.91 9.30 5.66
N MET A 1225 16.34 9.79 4.49
CA MET A 1225 15.64 10.84 3.76
C MET A 1225 14.24 10.40 3.28
N LEU A 1226 14.08 9.12 2.91
CA LEU A 1226 12.79 8.54 2.49
C LEU A 1226 11.85 8.26 3.68
N ASP A 1227 12.37 8.26 4.90
CA ASP A 1227 11.61 8.06 6.14
C ASP A 1227 11.26 9.38 6.84
N ASP A 1228 12.08 10.42 6.70
CA ASP A 1228 11.89 11.73 7.34
C ASP A 1228 11.94 12.89 6.34
N ASP A 1229 10.77 13.49 6.08
CA ASP A 1229 10.63 14.65 5.19
C ASP A 1229 11.31 15.92 5.75
N ARG A 1230 11.77 15.91 7.01
CA ARG A 1230 12.53 17.00 7.65
C ARG A 1230 14.02 16.72 7.78
N HIS A 1231 14.51 15.67 7.12
CA HIS A 1231 15.93 15.34 7.10
C HIS A 1231 16.78 16.54 6.63
N PRO A 1232 17.95 16.84 7.24
CA PRO A 1232 18.75 18.05 6.95
C PRO A 1232 19.29 18.15 5.52
N HIS A 1233 19.25 17.07 4.76
CA HIS A 1233 19.64 17.05 3.34
C HIS A 1233 18.51 17.43 2.38
N TRP A 1234 17.28 17.59 2.88
CA TRP A 1234 16.21 18.24 2.14
C TRP A 1234 16.41 19.75 2.18
N LEU A 1235 16.39 20.38 1.01
CA LEU A 1235 16.31 21.84 0.90
C LEU A 1235 14.88 22.28 1.17
N THR A 1236 14.67 23.59 1.34
CA THR A 1236 13.32 24.17 1.38
C THR A 1236 12.54 23.71 0.15
N PRO A 1237 11.31 23.16 0.31
CA PRO A 1237 10.51 22.69 -0.81
C PRO A 1237 10.41 23.76 -1.90
N TRP A 1238 10.49 23.32 -3.15
CA TRP A 1238 10.27 24.21 -4.28
C TRP A 1238 8.78 24.48 -4.43
N VAL A 1239 8.42 25.76 -4.51
CA VAL A 1239 7.05 26.26 -4.68
C VAL A 1239 7.06 27.27 -5.81
N ARG A 1240 6.05 27.22 -6.67
CA ARG A 1240 5.92 28.19 -7.77
C ARG A 1240 5.66 29.59 -7.21
N THR A 1241 6.66 30.46 -7.24
CA THR A 1241 6.48 31.89 -6.94
C THR A 1241 5.77 32.59 -8.11
N GLY A 1242 4.54 33.09 -7.91
CA GLY A 1242 3.93 34.06 -8.83
C GLY A 1242 2.60 33.71 -9.53
N CYS A 1243 1.72 32.89 -8.96
CA CYS A 1243 0.30 32.90 -9.34
C CYS A 1243 -0.53 33.35 -8.12
N GLY A 1244 -1.31 34.42 -8.28
CA GLY A 1244 -2.10 35.03 -7.22
C GLY A 1244 -3.09 34.07 -6.58
N GLU A 1245 -3.28 34.28 -5.28
CA GLU A 1245 -4.51 34.03 -4.51
C GLU A 1245 -5.46 32.97 -5.10
N PHE A 1246 -5.16 31.69 -4.84
CA PHE A 1246 -6.28 30.83 -4.47
C PHE A 1246 -6.74 31.32 -3.10
N VAL A 1247 -7.88 32.03 -3.10
CA VAL A 1247 -8.57 32.49 -1.90
C VAL A 1247 -8.95 31.26 -1.08
N THR A 1248 -8.06 30.83 -0.17
CA THR A 1248 -8.48 30.14 1.04
C THR A 1248 -8.96 31.23 2.00
N GLY A 1249 -10.26 31.19 2.29
CA GLY A 1249 -10.89 32.16 3.18
C GLY A 1249 -10.21 32.18 4.55
N ASN A 1250 -9.97 33.41 5.01
CA ASN A 1250 -9.77 33.82 6.40
C ASN A 1250 -8.75 33.05 7.25
N THR A 1251 -7.60 33.68 7.46
CA THR A 1251 -7.16 34.08 8.80
C THR A 1251 -6.17 35.24 8.66
N SER A 1252 -6.58 36.43 9.11
CA SER A 1252 -5.68 37.57 9.31
C SER A 1252 -4.78 37.28 10.51
N PRO A 1253 -3.44 37.34 10.39
CA PRO A 1253 -2.57 37.52 11.53
C PRO A 1253 -2.11 38.99 11.54
N ALA A 1254 -3.02 39.87 11.96
CA ALA A 1254 -2.67 41.22 12.38
C ALA A 1254 -3.36 41.51 13.70
N GLN A 1255 -2.54 41.82 14.70
CA GLN A 1255 -2.86 42.36 16.03
C GLN A 1255 -3.11 41.32 17.14
N GLU A 1256 -2.04 40.88 17.80
CA GLU A 1256 -1.77 41.26 19.20
C GLU A 1256 -0.25 41.43 19.38
N LEU A 1257 0.33 42.41 20.08
CA LEU A 1257 -0.19 43.50 20.95
C LEU A 1257 -1.66 43.49 21.37
#